data_AF-A0A835EVJ3-F1
#
_entry.id   AF-A0A835EVJ3-F1
#
_cell.length_a   1.000
_cell.length_b   1.000
_cell.length_c   1.000
_cell.angle_alpha   90.00
_cell.angle_beta   90.00
_cell.angle_gamma   90.00
#
_symmetry.space_group_name_H-M   'P 1'
#
loop_
_entity.id
_entity.type
_entity.pdbx_description
1 polymer ?
#
loop_
_entity_poly.entity_id
_entity_poly.type
_entity_poly.pdbx_seq_one_letter_code
_entity_poly.pdbx_strand_id
1 'polypeptide(L)'
;MGLWSNELSGSIPEGLFNSTVQLRYLSLTYNSLSGAIPESIAFLPKLTVLLLGDNMLSGPMPPAMFNMSALQFLSTALNNLSGTIPGNGRIGSLQQLTTIALGINPLVGKIPAEMGIITGLVALDFSECMLEGDIPSELGTLVQLTWLNLGINSFTGQIPASLGNLSLVAVLDLSANNLSGAVPMTMGDMRSLQYFAISNNFLNGHVPTCLGNLTALQYFIASENNITGNMPITLTNLSSLVVMDIHQNQISGTIPVSLTNMMSLRMLDASINRMLGSIPTHIGRLSSLQQLDLSHNSFDGHLSAHVGSLKAIILMNLSDNHLSGSLPVSLGQLNELAYLNLSNNIIQDIVPDIFGKMISLIVLDLSYNKLSGPIPTSLANLTYLISLNLSFNKFIGRIPDGGMFSNITLQSLMGNPALCGLSRLGFLPCPNNEQKSRSSKLWLLKFLLPLAVAIGMISICLYLKIRRSKHGEQLILVEDALNYRLISYHELVRATSNFCVDNLIGSGSFGKVFKGQLDDGSVVAIKVLDMQHEGASKSFDIECRALRMARHRNLVKILSTCSNLDFKALILKYMPNGSLERWLPLSGNQPLDMLQRLNIVLDTAMAMAYLHHEHFEVVLHCDLKPSNVLLDEDMVAHVADFGIARLLLGDGNSMVSASMPGTVGYMAPGNNRDDFITSLFLCVLC
;
A
#
# COMPACT_ATOMS: atom_id res chain seq x y z
N MET A 1 3.54 -38.25 15.99
CA MET A 1 4.84 -37.57 15.89
C MET A 1 4.55 -36.15 15.46
N GLY A 2 4.67 -35.19 16.38
CA GLY A 2 4.58 -33.77 16.05
C GLY A 2 5.91 -33.14 16.42
N LEU A 3 6.65 -32.66 15.42
CA LEU A 3 7.89 -31.92 15.55
C LEU A 3 7.76 -30.57 14.85
N TRP A 4 6.58 -29.96 14.94
CA TRP A 4 6.28 -28.67 14.32
C TRP A 4 6.89 -27.53 15.14
N SER A 5 7.33 -26.44 14.51
CA SER A 5 7.99 -25.30 15.18
C SER A 5 9.22 -25.75 16.01
N ASN A 6 10.21 -26.35 15.34
CA ASN A 6 11.41 -26.93 15.97
C ASN A 6 12.73 -26.62 15.21
N GLU A 7 12.72 -25.66 14.27
CA GLU A 7 13.87 -25.26 13.43
C GLU A 7 14.56 -26.42 12.68
N LEU A 8 13.84 -27.53 12.44
CA LEU A 8 14.42 -28.74 11.84
C LEU A 8 14.82 -28.48 10.39
N SER A 9 16.07 -28.79 10.06
CA SER A 9 16.67 -28.50 8.74
C SER A 9 17.23 -29.74 8.04
N GLY A 10 17.40 -29.65 6.72
CA GLY A 10 17.82 -30.77 5.88
C GLY A 10 16.65 -31.61 5.39
N SER A 11 16.90 -32.75 4.74
CA SER A 11 15.86 -33.55 4.10
C SER A 11 15.22 -34.59 5.02
N ILE A 12 13.93 -34.88 4.77
CA ILE A 12 13.21 -35.96 5.43
C ILE A 12 13.84 -37.31 5.00
N PRO A 13 14.41 -38.12 5.91
CA PRO A 13 15.15 -39.31 5.50
C PRO A 13 14.24 -40.39 4.89
N GLU A 14 14.60 -40.89 3.71
CA GLU A 14 13.93 -42.02 3.02
C GLU A 14 13.65 -43.22 3.95
N GLY A 15 14.56 -43.55 4.86
CA GLY A 15 14.40 -44.67 5.80
C GLY A 15 13.43 -44.43 6.96
N LEU A 16 13.00 -43.19 7.23
CA LEU A 16 12.30 -42.80 8.47
C LEU A 16 10.97 -43.54 8.70
N PHE A 17 10.26 -43.86 7.62
CA PHE A 17 8.91 -44.42 7.69
C PHE A 17 8.86 -45.95 7.62
N ASN A 18 9.96 -46.60 7.22
CA ASN A 18 10.05 -48.05 6.98
C ASN A 18 9.84 -48.93 8.23
N SER A 19 9.79 -48.36 9.43
CA SER A 19 9.58 -49.10 10.69
C SER A 19 8.45 -48.53 11.57
N THR A 20 7.73 -47.49 11.11
CA THR A 20 6.79 -46.73 11.94
C THR A 20 5.31 -46.98 11.59
N VAL A 21 4.99 -48.20 11.12
CA VAL A 21 3.66 -48.65 10.61
C VAL A 21 2.44 -48.47 11.54
N GLN A 22 2.62 -48.03 12.78
CA GLN A 22 1.54 -47.68 13.71
C GLN A 22 1.23 -46.17 13.76
N LEU A 23 1.98 -45.34 13.03
CA LEU A 23 1.86 -43.88 13.08
C LEU A 23 0.52 -43.41 12.50
N ARG A 24 -0.23 -42.64 13.30
CA ARG A 24 -1.53 -42.04 12.91
C ARG A 24 -1.46 -40.54 12.62
N TYR A 25 -0.54 -39.83 13.26
CA TYR A 25 -0.38 -38.39 13.14
C TYR A 25 1.10 -38.07 12.88
N LEU A 26 1.38 -37.40 11.77
CA LEU A 26 2.67 -36.80 11.46
C LEU A 26 2.48 -35.30 11.21
N SER A 27 3.19 -34.48 11.98
CA SER A 27 3.31 -33.05 11.73
C SER A 27 4.77 -32.63 11.82
N LEU A 28 5.25 -31.97 10.76
CA LEU A 28 6.58 -31.39 10.62
C LEU A 28 6.50 -29.89 10.24
N THR A 29 5.34 -29.26 10.43
CA THR A 29 5.03 -27.89 9.97
C THR A 29 5.83 -26.80 10.70
N TYR A 30 6.10 -25.66 10.05
CA TYR A 30 6.92 -24.57 10.61
C TYR A 30 8.34 -25.05 10.94
N ASN A 31 9.08 -25.45 9.90
CA ASN A 31 10.48 -25.88 10.01
C ASN A 31 11.26 -25.48 8.74
N SER A 32 12.53 -25.85 8.67
CA SER A 32 13.43 -25.56 7.54
C SER A 32 13.78 -26.82 6.75
N LEU A 33 12.88 -27.81 6.69
CA LEU A 33 13.11 -29.06 5.98
C LEU A 33 13.11 -28.85 4.48
N SER A 34 13.99 -29.55 3.75
CA SER A 34 14.27 -29.27 2.34
C SER A 34 14.34 -30.52 1.46
N GLY A 35 14.16 -30.34 0.15
CA GLY A 35 14.19 -31.44 -0.82
C GLY A 35 12.90 -32.25 -0.85
N ALA A 36 12.94 -33.43 -1.46
CA ALA A 36 11.74 -34.21 -1.77
C ALA A 36 11.06 -34.81 -0.53
N ILE A 37 9.73 -34.91 -0.61
CA ILE A 37 8.94 -35.81 0.25
C ILE A 37 9.28 -37.24 -0.16
N PRO A 38 9.78 -38.11 0.73
CA PRO A 38 10.18 -39.48 0.37
C PRO A 38 8.97 -40.37 0.08
N GLU A 39 9.07 -41.25 -0.91
CA GLU A 39 8.00 -42.19 -1.30
C GLU A 39 7.59 -43.11 -0.14
N SER A 40 8.53 -43.40 0.77
CA SER A 40 8.28 -44.23 1.96
C SER A 40 7.22 -43.68 2.91
N ILE A 41 6.84 -42.40 2.81
CA ILE A 41 5.74 -41.82 3.59
C ILE A 41 4.39 -42.51 3.29
N ALA A 42 4.23 -43.06 2.09
CA ALA A 42 3.06 -43.83 1.69
C ALA A 42 3.01 -45.24 2.33
N PHE A 43 4.10 -45.70 2.96
CA PHE A 43 4.16 -47.00 3.66
C PHE A 43 3.60 -46.93 5.10
N LEU A 44 2.85 -45.87 5.43
CA LEU A 44 2.20 -45.66 6.72
C LEU A 44 0.69 -45.96 6.67
N PRO A 45 0.25 -47.25 6.73
CA PRO A 45 -1.14 -47.66 6.45
C PRO A 45 -2.18 -47.22 7.49
N LYS A 46 -1.76 -46.49 8.53
CA LYS A 46 -2.63 -45.98 9.61
C LYS A 46 -2.60 -44.46 9.75
N LEU A 47 -1.89 -43.75 8.86
CA LEU A 47 -1.76 -42.29 8.94
C LEU A 47 -3.11 -41.64 8.61
N THR A 48 -3.68 -40.92 9.58
CA THR A 48 -4.92 -40.15 9.43
C THR A 48 -4.65 -38.66 9.27
N VAL A 49 -3.52 -38.15 9.77
CA VAL A 49 -3.13 -36.75 9.65
C VAL A 49 -1.68 -36.64 9.16
N LEU A 50 -1.48 -35.89 8.08
CA LEU A 50 -0.18 -35.55 7.51
C LEU A 50 -0.09 -34.03 7.31
N LEU A 51 0.78 -33.38 8.08
CA LEU A 51 1.08 -31.95 7.99
C LEU A 51 2.57 -31.75 7.69
N LEU A 52 2.87 -31.23 6.50
CA LEU A 52 4.22 -30.93 6.02
C LEU A 52 4.39 -29.45 5.61
N GLY A 53 3.35 -28.63 5.84
CA GLY A 53 3.34 -27.24 5.39
C GLY A 53 4.41 -26.35 6.04
N ASP A 54 4.61 -25.14 5.52
CA ASP A 54 5.57 -24.15 6.04
C ASP A 54 6.99 -24.73 6.24
N ASN A 55 7.62 -25.05 5.10
CA ASN A 55 8.93 -25.67 4.96
C ASN A 55 9.54 -25.32 3.57
N MET A 56 10.73 -25.85 3.26
CA MET A 56 11.41 -25.72 1.96
C MET A 56 11.39 -27.01 1.13
N LEU A 57 10.37 -27.88 1.31
CA LEU A 57 10.26 -29.14 0.56
C LEU A 57 10.02 -28.85 -0.92
N SER A 58 10.57 -29.68 -1.80
CA SER A 58 10.63 -29.40 -3.24
C SER A 58 10.56 -30.64 -4.13
N GLY A 59 10.19 -30.42 -5.40
CA GLY A 59 9.95 -31.52 -6.35
C GLY A 59 8.52 -32.07 -6.25
N PRO A 60 8.22 -33.20 -6.92
CA PRO A 60 6.88 -33.75 -7.02
C PRO A 60 6.39 -34.38 -5.71
N MET A 61 5.09 -34.25 -5.45
CA MET A 61 4.41 -35.04 -4.41
C MET A 61 4.37 -36.52 -4.82
N PRO A 62 4.85 -37.45 -3.98
CA PRO A 62 4.72 -38.90 -4.18
C PRO A 62 3.30 -39.33 -4.58
N PRO A 63 3.07 -39.88 -5.79
CA PRO A 63 1.74 -40.32 -6.22
C PRO A 63 1.14 -41.40 -5.31
N ALA A 64 1.97 -42.13 -4.57
CA ALA A 64 1.55 -43.12 -3.60
C ALA A 64 0.83 -42.52 -2.36
N MET A 65 1.04 -41.23 -2.04
CA MET A 65 0.27 -40.53 -0.99
C MET A 65 -1.23 -40.51 -1.30
N PHE A 66 -1.59 -40.39 -2.58
CA PHE A 66 -2.98 -40.36 -3.05
C PHE A 66 -3.63 -41.76 -3.14
N ASN A 67 -3.04 -42.75 -2.48
CA ASN A 67 -3.56 -44.11 -2.26
C ASN A 67 -3.69 -44.44 -0.74
N MET A 68 -3.41 -43.48 0.16
CA MET A 68 -3.47 -43.66 1.62
C MET A 68 -4.91 -43.56 2.14
N SER A 69 -5.72 -44.61 1.98
CA SER A 69 -7.16 -44.63 2.33
C SER A 69 -7.52 -44.45 3.81
N ALA A 70 -6.53 -44.35 4.70
CA ALA A 70 -6.70 -43.97 6.10
C ALA A 70 -6.65 -42.44 6.34
N LEU A 71 -6.19 -41.67 5.36
CA LEU A 71 -5.89 -40.24 5.50
C LEU A 71 -7.17 -39.41 5.59
N GLN A 72 -7.22 -38.53 6.58
CA GLN A 72 -8.33 -37.64 6.91
C GLN A 72 -7.95 -36.18 6.68
N PHE A 73 -6.70 -35.81 6.97
CA PHE A 73 -6.18 -34.46 6.77
C PHE A 73 -4.82 -34.51 6.07
N LEU A 74 -4.71 -33.82 4.93
CA LEU A 74 -3.47 -33.61 4.19
C LEU A 74 -3.18 -32.12 4.06
N SER A 75 -2.02 -31.67 4.54
CA SER A 75 -1.49 -30.34 4.21
C SER A 75 -0.01 -30.38 3.87
N THR A 76 0.32 -29.73 2.75
CA THR A 76 1.70 -29.47 2.29
C THR A 76 1.88 -28.01 1.85
N ALA A 77 0.97 -27.13 2.25
CA ALA A 77 0.95 -25.72 1.86
C ALA A 77 2.22 -24.95 2.28
N LEU A 78 2.53 -23.79 1.71
CA LEU A 78 3.74 -23.00 2.03
C LEU A 78 5.03 -23.84 1.85
N ASN A 79 5.29 -24.30 0.62
CA ASN A 79 6.48 -25.07 0.25
C ASN A 79 6.90 -24.76 -1.21
N ASN A 80 7.92 -25.46 -1.72
CA ASN A 80 8.43 -25.35 -3.08
C ASN A 80 8.12 -26.62 -3.93
N LEU A 81 7.00 -27.30 -3.64
CA LEU A 81 6.59 -28.54 -4.33
C LEU A 81 6.10 -28.23 -5.74
N SER A 82 6.52 -29.05 -6.69
CA SER A 82 6.33 -28.81 -8.13
C SER A 82 5.69 -30.01 -8.85
N GLY A 83 5.40 -29.86 -10.14
CA GLY A 83 4.69 -30.89 -10.90
C GLY A 83 3.18 -30.89 -10.63
N THR A 84 2.48 -31.95 -11.03
CA THR A 84 1.02 -31.99 -11.06
C THR A 84 0.41 -32.60 -9.79
N ILE A 85 -0.85 -32.22 -9.50
CA ILE A 85 -1.67 -32.93 -8.50
C ILE A 85 -1.93 -34.37 -9.01
N PRO A 86 -1.59 -35.44 -8.25
CA PRO A 86 -1.66 -36.83 -8.74
C PRO A 86 -3.07 -37.38 -9.04
N GLY A 87 -3.57 -37.13 -10.25
CA GLY A 87 -4.76 -37.78 -10.84
C GLY A 87 -4.52 -39.23 -11.28
N ASN A 88 -4.02 -40.08 -10.38
CA ASN A 88 -3.55 -41.45 -10.71
C ASN A 88 -4.68 -42.52 -10.83
N GLY A 89 -5.94 -42.09 -11.01
CA GLY A 89 -7.11 -42.97 -11.01
C GLY A 89 -7.46 -43.63 -9.66
N ARG A 90 -6.66 -43.42 -8.60
CA ARG A 90 -6.89 -43.95 -7.25
C ARG A 90 -7.24 -42.90 -6.20
N ILE A 91 -7.28 -41.62 -6.56
CA ILE A 91 -7.65 -40.51 -5.66
C ILE A 91 -9.02 -40.73 -4.98
N GLY A 92 -9.97 -41.36 -5.68
CA GLY A 92 -11.26 -41.79 -5.12
C GLY A 92 -11.21 -42.89 -4.05
N SER A 93 -10.03 -43.44 -3.73
CA SER A 93 -9.83 -44.35 -2.58
C SER A 93 -9.69 -43.63 -1.23
N LEU A 94 -9.47 -42.31 -1.26
CA LEU A 94 -9.26 -41.44 -0.09
C LEU A 94 -10.59 -41.06 0.60
N GLN A 95 -11.53 -41.99 0.73
CA GLN A 95 -12.91 -41.76 1.20
C GLN A 95 -13.04 -41.27 2.66
N GLN A 96 -11.93 -41.17 3.41
CA GLN A 96 -11.89 -40.58 4.75
C GLN A 96 -11.40 -39.12 4.75
N LEU A 97 -10.93 -38.59 3.62
CA LEU A 97 -10.23 -37.31 3.51
C LEU A 97 -11.24 -36.16 3.62
N THR A 98 -11.15 -35.38 4.70
CA THR A 98 -11.98 -34.19 4.95
C THR A 98 -11.29 -32.89 4.56
N THR A 99 -9.96 -32.87 4.49
CA THR A 99 -9.18 -31.66 4.22
C THR A 99 -7.99 -31.94 3.30
N ILE A 100 -7.86 -31.12 2.25
CA ILE A 100 -6.64 -31.04 1.42
C ILE A 100 -6.23 -29.57 1.32
N ALA A 101 -5.02 -29.25 1.76
CA ALA A 101 -4.43 -27.91 1.64
C ALA A 101 -3.03 -28.00 1.02
N LEU A 102 -2.91 -27.69 -0.27
CA LEU A 102 -1.65 -27.73 -1.04
C LEU A 102 -1.19 -26.34 -1.50
N GLY A 103 -1.97 -25.30 -1.22
CA GLY A 103 -1.72 -23.93 -1.68
C GLY A 103 -0.37 -23.33 -1.29
N ILE A 104 0.05 -22.27 -1.97
CA ILE A 104 1.37 -21.65 -1.83
C ILE A 104 2.48 -22.67 -2.12
N ASN A 105 2.45 -23.19 -3.35
CA ASN A 105 3.42 -24.12 -3.94
C ASN A 105 3.47 -23.96 -5.48
N PRO A 106 4.61 -24.15 -6.15
CA PRO A 106 4.72 -24.14 -7.62
C PRO A 106 4.14 -25.40 -8.31
N LEU A 107 2.96 -25.87 -7.89
CA LEU A 107 2.21 -26.95 -8.54
C LEU A 107 1.61 -26.48 -9.88
N VAL A 108 1.61 -27.36 -10.88
CA VAL A 108 1.22 -27.06 -12.27
C VAL A 108 0.13 -28.01 -12.79
N GLY A 109 -0.48 -27.65 -13.92
CA GLY A 109 -1.47 -28.49 -14.60
C GLY A 109 -2.85 -28.42 -13.97
N LYS A 110 -3.72 -29.37 -14.31
CA LYS A 110 -5.15 -29.33 -13.96
C LYS A 110 -5.46 -29.98 -12.62
N ILE A 111 -6.54 -29.54 -11.97
CA ILE A 111 -7.19 -30.31 -10.89
C ILE A 111 -7.75 -31.61 -11.49
N PRO A 112 -7.46 -32.79 -10.93
CA PRO A 112 -8.09 -34.05 -11.36
C PRO A 112 -9.60 -34.05 -11.13
N ALA A 113 -10.41 -34.31 -12.16
CA ALA A 113 -11.86 -34.34 -12.05
C ALA A 113 -12.36 -35.45 -11.10
N GLU A 114 -11.59 -36.53 -10.97
CA GLU A 114 -11.85 -37.64 -10.04
C GLU A 114 -11.81 -37.22 -8.57
N MET A 115 -11.34 -36.01 -8.25
CA MET A 115 -11.42 -35.43 -6.91
C MET A 115 -12.88 -35.25 -6.43
N GLY A 116 -13.83 -35.05 -7.36
CA GLY A 116 -15.27 -35.05 -7.08
C GLY A 116 -15.82 -36.36 -6.51
N ILE A 117 -15.03 -37.44 -6.52
CA ILE A 117 -15.38 -38.75 -5.93
C ILE A 117 -15.17 -38.74 -4.39
N ILE A 118 -14.41 -37.78 -3.84
CA ILE A 118 -14.15 -37.66 -2.40
C ILE A 118 -15.23 -36.80 -1.72
N THR A 119 -16.49 -37.26 -1.75
CA THR A 119 -17.66 -36.48 -1.30
C THR A 119 -17.67 -36.12 0.20
N GLY A 120 -16.75 -36.66 0.99
CA GLY A 120 -16.51 -36.30 2.39
C GLY A 120 -15.63 -35.07 2.61
N LEU A 121 -15.13 -34.41 1.56
CA LEU A 121 -14.31 -33.20 1.68
C LEU A 121 -15.10 -32.03 2.29
N VAL A 122 -14.52 -31.42 3.33
CA VAL A 122 -15.03 -30.27 4.08
C VAL A 122 -14.22 -29.00 3.77
N ALA A 123 -12.94 -29.13 3.44
CA ALA A 123 -12.10 -28.00 3.02
C ALA A 123 -11.14 -28.40 1.88
N LEU A 124 -11.07 -27.55 0.85
CA LEU A 124 -10.18 -27.69 -0.29
C LEU A 124 -9.46 -26.37 -0.55
N ASP A 125 -8.12 -26.39 -0.47
CA ASP A 125 -7.29 -25.21 -0.70
C ASP A 125 -6.10 -25.51 -1.62
N PHE A 126 -6.13 -24.91 -2.81
CA PHE A 126 -5.07 -24.95 -3.83
C PHE A 126 -4.66 -23.54 -4.28
N SER A 127 -4.79 -22.52 -3.41
CA SER A 127 -4.47 -21.15 -3.80
C SER A 127 -2.97 -20.91 -4.02
N GLU A 128 -2.61 -19.81 -4.68
CA GLU A 128 -1.22 -19.38 -4.86
C GLU A 128 -0.34 -20.51 -5.46
N CYS A 129 -0.83 -21.07 -6.56
CA CYS A 129 -0.19 -22.12 -7.34
C CYS A 129 -0.11 -21.73 -8.82
N MET A 130 0.39 -22.63 -9.67
CA MET A 130 0.45 -22.45 -11.13
C MET A 130 -0.50 -23.44 -11.83
N LEU A 131 -1.64 -23.73 -11.22
CA LEU A 131 -2.65 -24.65 -11.78
C LEU A 131 -3.39 -23.97 -12.94
N GLU A 132 -3.75 -24.76 -13.95
CA GLU A 132 -4.23 -24.28 -15.24
C GLU A 132 -5.43 -25.07 -15.78
N GLY A 133 -6.05 -24.55 -16.83
CA GLY A 133 -7.22 -25.15 -17.46
C GLY A 133 -8.51 -24.87 -16.69
N ASP A 134 -9.61 -25.49 -17.11
CA ASP A 134 -10.93 -25.18 -16.55
C ASP A 134 -11.15 -25.87 -15.20
N ILE A 135 -11.83 -25.19 -14.27
CA ILE A 135 -12.22 -25.75 -12.98
C ILE A 135 -13.15 -26.96 -13.22
N PRO A 136 -12.86 -28.18 -12.70
CA PRO A 136 -13.70 -29.34 -12.95
C PRO A 136 -15.13 -29.16 -12.41
N SER A 137 -16.12 -29.44 -13.26
CA SER A 137 -17.55 -29.39 -12.89
C SER A 137 -17.91 -30.36 -11.77
N GLU A 138 -17.12 -31.43 -11.68
CA GLU A 138 -17.15 -32.53 -10.72
C GLU A 138 -16.89 -32.05 -9.29
N LEU A 139 -16.22 -30.91 -9.06
CA LEU A 139 -16.11 -30.34 -7.72
C LEU A 139 -17.48 -29.95 -7.13
N GLY A 140 -18.48 -29.72 -7.98
CA GLY A 140 -19.88 -29.46 -7.58
C GLY A 140 -20.63 -30.67 -7.00
N THR A 141 -19.99 -31.83 -6.86
CA THR A 141 -20.52 -32.99 -6.09
C THR A 141 -20.08 -32.99 -4.62
N LEU A 142 -19.10 -32.16 -4.25
CA LEU A 142 -18.45 -32.14 -2.94
C LEU A 142 -19.30 -31.40 -1.88
N VAL A 143 -20.56 -31.79 -1.74
CA VAL A 143 -21.60 -31.07 -0.98
C VAL A 143 -21.35 -30.93 0.53
N GLN A 144 -20.27 -31.50 1.06
CA GLN A 144 -19.80 -31.27 2.44
C GLN A 144 -18.81 -30.10 2.57
N LEU A 145 -18.35 -29.51 1.45
CA LEU A 145 -17.41 -28.39 1.48
C LEU A 145 -17.98 -27.18 2.23
N THR A 146 -17.14 -26.61 3.08
CA THR A 146 -17.33 -25.36 3.81
C THR A 146 -16.34 -24.29 3.36
N TRP A 147 -15.19 -24.71 2.81
CA TRP A 147 -14.10 -23.87 2.30
C TRP A 147 -13.64 -24.38 0.94
N LEU A 148 -13.67 -23.52 -0.08
CA LEU A 148 -13.12 -23.79 -1.42
C LEU A 148 -12.30 -22.57 -1.86
N ASN A 149 -10.98 -22.72 -1.84
CA ASN A 149 -10.04 -21.68 -2.24
C ASN A 149 -9.16 -22.16 -3.40
N LEU A 150 -9.33 -21.49 -4.55
CA LEU A 150 -8.61 -21.70 -5.80
C LEU A 150 -7.96 -20.40 -6.30
N GLY A 151 -7.90 -19.37 -5.46
CA GLY A 151 -7.41 -18.04 -5.81
C GLY A 151 -5.93 -18.02 -6.20
N ILE A 152 -5.50 -17.01 -6.97
CA ILE A 152 -4.10 -16.81 -7.41
C ILE A 152 -3.57 -18.06 -8.13
N ASN A 153 -4.10 -18.31 -9.33
CA ASN A 153 -3.76 -19.44 -10.20
C ASN A 153 -3.90 -19.02 -11.69
N SER A 154 -3.84 -19.98 -12.61
CA SER A 154 -4.03 -19.77 -14.06
C SER A 154 -5.26 -20.52 -14.61
N PHE A 155 -6.31 -20.70 -13.80
CA PHE A 155 -7.53 -21.38 -14.24
C PHE A 155 -8.26 -20.61 -15.35
N THR A 156 -8.82 -21.33 -16.32
CA THR A 156 -9.47 -20.81 -17.53
C THR A 156 -10.95 -21.18 -17.61
N GLY A 157 -11.58 -20.88 -18.75
CA GLY A 157 -12.93 -21.34 -19.04
C GLY A 157 -13.99 -20.50 -18.35
N GLN A 158 -15.01 -21.14 -17.79
CA GLN A 158 -16.10 -20.50 -17.06
C GLN A 158 -16.21 -21.08 -15.65
N ILE A 159 -16.71 -20.29 -14.70
CA ILE A 159 -17.03 -20.81 -13.37
C ILE A 159 -18.13 -21.89 -13.52
N PRO A 160 -17.92 -23.15 -13.10
CA PRO A 160 -18.89 -24.21 -13.31
C PRO A 160 -20.18 -23.95 -12.54
N ALA A 161 -21.33 -23.99 -13.24
CA ALA A 161 -22.64 -23.82 -12.61
C ALA A 161 -22.95 -24.87 -11.53
N SER A 162 -22.28 -26.03 -11.56
CA SER A 162 -22.38 -27.07 -10.54
C SER A 162 -21.81 -26.67 -9.18
N LEU A 163 -20.92 -25.66 -9.09
CA LEU A 163 -20.44 -25.14 -7.80
C LEU A 163 -21.57 -24.54 -6.96
N GLY A 164 -22.66 -24.07 -7.59
CA GLY A 164 -23.86 -23.60 -6.88
C GLY A 164 -24.56 -24.67 -6.02
N ASN A 165 -24.30 -25.96 -6.27
CA ASN A 165 -24.80 -27.06 -5.44
C ASN A 165 -24.15 -27.10 -4.05
N LEU A 166 -23.01 -26.43 -3.86
CA LEU A 166 -22.18 -26.50 -2.66
C LEU A 166 -22.74 -25.62 -1.52
N SER A 167 -23.98 -25.90 -1.14
CA SER A 167 -24.80 -25.07 -0.24
C SER A 167 -24.25 -24.86 1.17
N LEU A 168 -23.26 -25.65 1.60
CA LEU A 168 -22.57 -25.51 2.89
C LEU A 168 -21.31 -24.61 2.83
N VAL A 169 -20.86 -24.20 1.64
CA VAL A 169 -19.65 -23.37 1.49
C VAL A 169 -19.89 -22.00 2.12
N ALA A 170 -19.02 -21.65 3.07
CA ALA A 170 -18.95 -20.35 3.72
C ALA A 170 -17.89 -19.44 3.07
N VAL A 171 -16.83 -20.02 2.51
CA VAL A 171 -15.74 -19.31 1.82
C VAL A 171 -15.55 -19.90 0.43
N LEU A 172 -15.82 -19.10 -0.61
CA LEU A 172 -15.49 -19.38 -2.00
C LEU A 172 -14.55 -18.29 -2.52
N ASP A 173 -13.32 -18.66 -2.84
CA ASP A 173 -12.34 -17.77 -3.47
C ASP A 173 -11.85 -18.36 -4.80
N LEU A 174 -12.09 -17.60 -5.88
CA LEU A 174 -11.69 -17.86 -7.26
C LEU A 174 -10.92 -16.66 -7.84
N SER A 175 -10.43 -15.75 -7.00
CA SER A 175 -9.80 -14.48 -7.40
C SER A 175 -8.45 -14.70 -8.11
N ALA A 176 -7.94 -13.67 -8.81
CA ALA A 176 -6.64 -13.67 -9.48
C ALA A 176 -6.42 -14.92 -10.37
N ASN A 177 -7.24 -15.05 -11.41
CA ASN A 177 -7.26 -16.16 -12.35
C ASN A 177 -7.64 -15.68 -13.76
N ASN A 178 -7.67 -16.60 -14.74
CA ASN A 178 -8.08 -16.30 -16.12
C ASN A 178 -9.53 -16.76 -16.42
N LEU A 179 -10.42 -16.78 -15.42
CA LEU A 179 -11.80 -17.22 -15.59
C LEU A 179 -12.61 -16.21 -16.41
N SER A 180 -13.58 -16.69 -17.19
CA SER A 180 -14.34 -15.87 -18.14
C SER A 180 -15.82 -16.23 -18.17
N GLY A 181 -16.60 -15.47 -18.95
CA GLY A 181 -18.05 -15.66 -19.05
C GLY A 181 -18.81 -15.08 -17.85
N ALA A 182 -20.09 -15.42 -17.71
CA ALA A 182 -20.94 -14.85 -16.67
C ALA A 182 -20.90 -15.67 -15.37
N VAL A 183 -21.05 -14.98 -14.23
CA VAL A 183 -21.25 -15.62 -12.92
C VAL A 183 -22.55 -16.46 -12.97
N PRO A 184 -22.52 -17.77 -12.67
CA PRO A 184 -23.70 -18.63 -12.80
C PRO A 184 -24.87 -18.23 -11.89
N MET A 185 -26.09 -18.31 -12.41
CA MET A 185 -27.33 -18.08 -11.64
C MET A 185 -27.49 -19.04 -10.45
N THR A 186 -26.87 -20.23 -10.50
CA THR A 186 -26.86 -21.21 -9.41
C THR A 186 -26.05 -20.77 -8.18
N MET A 187 -25.19 -19.75 -8.29
CA MET A 187 -24.47 -19.20 -7.13
C MET A 187 -25.43 -18.61 -6.08
N GLY A 188 -26.64 -18.21 -6.47
CA GLY A 188 -27.69 -17.75 -5.56
C GLY A 188 -28.30 -18.84 -4.65
N ASP A 189 -27.90 -20.11 -4.81
CA ASP A 189 -28.34 -21.23 -3.97
C ASP A 189 -27.35 -21.57 -2.84
N MET A 190 -26.15 -20.96 -2.84
CA MET A 190 -25.07 -21.18 -1.85
C MET A 190 -25.34 -20.46 -0.51
N ARG A 191 -26.45 -20.75 0.15
CA ARG A 191 -27.01 -19.92 1.24
C ARG A 191 -26.13 -19.76 2.49
N SER A 192 -25.14 -20.62 2.72
CA SER A 192 -24.15 -20.48 3.80
C SER A 192 -23.00 -19.51 3.50
N LEU A 193 -22.91 -19.00 2.26
CA LEU A 193 -21.76 -18.24 1.77
C LEU A 193 -21.62 -16.89 2.51
N GLN A 194 -20.45 -16.69 3.12
CA GLN A 194 -20.08 -15.50 3.91
C GLN A 194 -19.00 -14.67 3.21
N TYR A 195 -18.08 -15.33 2.51
CA TYR A 195 -17.03 -14.72 1.71
C TYR A 195 -17.10 -15.25 0.27
N PHE A 196 -17.26 -14.35 -0.69
CA PHE A 196 -17.26 -14.67 -2.11
C PHE A 196 -16.31 -13.72 -2.85
N ALA A 197 -15.17 -14.26 -3.29
CA ALA A 197 -14.17 -13.54 -4.06
C ALA A 197 -14.02 -14.13 -5.48
N ILE A 198 -14.11 -13.26 -6.47
CA ILE A 198 -13.98 -13.54 -7.91
C ILE A 198 -13.20 -12.43 -8.63
N SER A 199 -12.52 -11.57 -7.87
CA SER A 199 -11.80 -10.41 -8.39
C SER A 199 -10.60 -10.77 -9.27
N ASN A 200 -10.09 -9.82 -10.06
CA ASN A 200 -8.94 -9.99 -10.96
C ASN A 200 -9.12 -11.23 -11.89
N ASN A 201 -10.10 -11.14 -12.78
CA ASN A 201 -10.49 -12.18 -13.74
C ASN A 201 -11.09 -11.54 -15.01
N PHE A 202 -11.48 -12.35 -16.01
CA PHE A 202 -12.14 -11.90 -17.25
C PHE A 202 -13.67 -12.14 -17.25
N LEU A 203 -14.30 -12.17 -16.08
CA LEU A 203 -15.74 -12.42 -15.94
C LEU A 203 -16.54 -11.25 -16.53
N ASN A 204 -17.68 -11.57 -17.11
CA ASN A 204 -18.53 -10.64 -17.86
C ASN A 204 -20.02 -10.96 -17.64
N GLY A 205 -20.90 -10.55 -18.55
CA GLY A 205 -22.34 -10.60 -18.33
C GLY A 205 -22.77 -9.58 -17.26
N HIS A 206 -23.84 -9.87 -16.53
CA HIS A 206 -24.38 -8.99 -15.48
C HIS A 206 -24.21 -9.64 -14.10
N VAL A 207 -24.17 -8.82 -13.04
CA VAL A 207 -24.25 -9.32 -11.66
C VAL A 207 -25.59 -10.08 -11.48
N PRO A 208 -25.59 -11.38 -11.12
CA PRO A 208 -26.82 -12.17 -11.07
C PRO A 208 -27.79 -11.68 -9.98
N THR A 209 -29.06 -11.48 -10.34
CA THR A 209 -30.10 -11.01 -9.40
C THR A 209 -30.32 -11.97 -8.23
N CYS A 210 -30.07 -13.27 -8.44
CA CYS A 210 -30.16 -14.32 -7.44
C CYS A 210 -29.11 -14.23 -6.31
N LEU A 211 -28.01 -13.48 -6.48
CA LEU A 211 -27.06 -13.25 -5.39
C LEU A 211 -27.72 -12.55 -4.19
N GLY A 212 -28.82 -11.81 -4.42
CA GLY A 212 -29.67 -11.25 -3.36
C GLY A 212 -30.39 -12.26 -2.45
N ASN A 213 -30.24 -13.57 -2.70
CA ASN A 213 -30.67 -14.64 -1.80
C ASN A 213 -29.65 -14.97 -0.69
N LEU A 214 -28.39 -14.54 -0.85
CA LEU A 214 -27.26 -14.95 -0.01
C LEU A 214 -27.18 -14.15 1.28
N THR A 215 -28.23 -14.20 2.11
CA THR A 215 -28.37 -13.32 3.30
C THR A 215 -27.30 -13.52 4.38
N ALA A 216 -26.48 -14.57 4.31
CA ALA A 216 -25.29 -14.77 5.15
C ALA A 216 -24.03 -14.01 4.66
N LEU A 217 -24.04 -13.49 3.43
CA LEU A 217 -22.87 -12.91 2.77
C LEU A 217 -22.41 -11.63 3.47
N GLN A 218 -21.13 -11.60 3.85
CA GLN A 218 -20.45 -10.51 4.52
C GLN A 218 -19.44 -9.81 3.60
N TYR A 219 -18.79 -10.55 2.71
CA TYR A 219 -17.79 -10.04 1.77
C TYR A 219 -18.16 -10.47 0.35
N PHE A 220 -18.38 -9.49 -0.53
CA PHE A 220 -18.53 -9.70 -1.96
C PHE A 220 -17.44 -8.90 -2.70
N ILE A 221 -16.45 -9.61 -3.25
CA ILE A 221 -15.25 -9.04 -3.86
C ILE A 221 -15.22 -9.48 -5.34
N ALA A 222 -15.66 -8.60 -6.24
CA ALA A 222 -15.81 -8.86 -7.67
C ALA A 222 -15.13 -7.79 -8.55
N SER A 223 -14.15 -7.10 -7.97
CA SER A 223 -13.32 -6.07 -8.59
C SER A 223 -12.43 -6.58 -9.72
N GLU A 224 -11.84 -5.66 -10.49
CA GLU A 224 -10.89 -5.96 -11.58
C GLU A 224 -11.42 -7.03 -12.55
N ASN A 225 -12.58 -6.76 -13.15
CA ASN A 225 -13.29 -7.68 -14.02
C ASN A 225 -13.95 -6.94 -15.20
N ASN A 226 -14.67 -7.67 -16.06
CA ASN A 226 -15.38 -7.13 -17.22
C ASN A 226 -16.91 -7.23 -17.05
N ILE A 227 -17.42 -7.14 -15.81
CA ILE A 227 -18.86 -7.24 -15.50
C ILE A 227 -19.58 -5.96 -15.97
N THR A 228 -20.78 -6.14 -16.54
CA THR A 228 -21.57 -5.10 -17.23
C THR A 228 -22.96 -4.95 -16.64
N GLY A 229 -23.69 -3.92 -17.08
CA GLY A 229 -25.09 -3.72 -16.72
C GLY A 229 -25.27 -3.13 -15.32
N ASN A 230 -26.51 -3.05 -14.86
CA ASN A 230 -26.83 -2.31 -13.65
C ASN A 230 -26.68 -3.14 -12.37
N MET A 231 -26.24 -2.50 -11.28
CA MET A 231 -26.25 -3.10 -9.94
C MET A 231 -27.69 -3.51 -9.55
N PRO A 232 -28.00 -4.80 -9.42
CA PRO A 232 -29.38 -5.25 -9.24
C PRO A 232 -29.90 -4.94 -7.83
N ILE A 233 -31.12 -4.41 -7.75
CA ILE A 233 -31.76 -4.00 -6.48
C ILE A 233 -31.89 -5.14 -5.46
N THR A 234 -31.87 -6.41 -5.90
CA THR A 234 -31.90 -7.58 -5.02
C THR A 234 -30.67 -7.72 -4.13
N LEU A 235 -29.51 -7.15 -4.49
CA LEU A 235 -28.34 -7.10 -3.58
C LEU A 235 -28.63 -6.30 -2.31
N THR A 236 -29.63 -5.42 -2.32
CA THR A 236 -30.03 -4.65 -1.13
C THR A 236 -30.76 -5.50 -0.07
N ASN A 237 -31.05 -6.77 -0.38
CA ASN A 237 -31.49 -7.78 0.58
C ASN A 237 -30.34 -8.34 1.44
N LEU A 238 -29.07 -8.09 1.07
CA LEU A 238 -27.89 -8.63 1.75
C LEU A 238 -27.62 -7.88 3.08
N SER A 239 -28.50 -8.12 4.06
CA SER A 239 -28.48 -7.44 5.37
C SER A 239 -27.20 -7.67 6.19
N SER A 240 -26.47 -8.74 5.90
CA SER A 240 -25.23 -9.10 6.59
C SER A 240 -23.97 -8.52 5.91
N LEU A 241 -24.11 -7.87 4.75
CA LEU A 241 -22.96 -7.45 3.94
C LEU A 241 -22.18 -6.33 4.62
N VAL A 242 -20.87 -6.56 4.77
CA VAL A 242 -19.88 -5.69 5.42
C VAL A 242 -19.01 -5.00 4.37
N VAL A 243 -18.60 -5.74 3.34
CA VAL A 243 -17.79 -5.25 2.22
C VAL A 243 -18.47 -5.58 0.90
N MET A 244 -18.69 -4.54 0.09
CA MET A 244 -18.97 -4.67 -1.34
C MET A 244 -17.84 -3.99 -2.10
N ASP A 245 -17.03 -4.78 -2.79
CA ASP A 245 -16.01 -4.30 -3.72
C ASP A 245 -16.35 -4.79 -5.13
N ILE A 246 -16.62 -3.82 -6.02
CA ILE A 246 -16.95 -4.02 -7.44
C ILE A 246 -16.14 -3.07 -8.33
N HIS A 247 -14.99 -2.57 -7.85
CA HIS A 247 -14.20 -1.57 -8.57
C HIS A 247 -13.59 -2.11 -9.88
N GLN A 248 -13.15 -1.22 -10.77
CA GLN A 248 -12.50 -1.56 -12.06
C GLN A 248 -13.32 -2.58 -12.87
N ASN A 249 -14.52 -2.17 -13.26
CA ASN A 249 -15.49 -2.97 -14.00
C ASN A 249 -16.22 -2.12 -15.07
N GLN A 250 -17.26 -2.66 -15.70
CA GLN A 250 -18.10 -1.95 -16.69
C GLN A 250 -19.56 -1.79 -16.21
N ILE A 251 -19.78 -1.76 -14.89
CA ILE A 251 -21.11 -1.66 -14.26
C ILE A 251 -21.68 -0.26 -14.52
N SER A 252 -22.98 -0.20 -14.84
CA SER A 252 -23.68 0.99 -15.32
C SER A 252 -24.93 1.34 -14.50
N GLY A 253 -25.63 2.39 -14.89
CA GLY A 253 -26.86 2.81 -14.24
C GLY A 253 -26.64 3.44 -12.87
N THR A 254 -27.70 3.53 -12.07
CA THR A 254 -27.70 4.23 -10.78
C THR A 254 -27.42 3.30 -9.60
N ILE A 255 -26.94 3.85 -8.48
CA ILE A 255 -26.99 3.16 -7.19
C ILE A 255 -28.47 3.08 -6.75
N PRO A 256 -29.04 1.89 -6.49
CA PRO A 256 -30.41 1.77 -6.02
C PRO A 256 -30.59 2.42 -4.64
N VAL A 257 -31.61 3.27 -4.47
CA VAL A 257 -31.88 3.97 -3.20
C VAL A 257 -32.07 3.00 -2.03
N SER A 258 -32.54 1.78 -2.29
CA SER A 258 -32.66 0.70 -1.30
C SER A 258 -31.33 0.29 -0.65
N LEU A 259 -30.17 0.57 -1.27
CA LEU A 259 -28.85 0.31 -0.69
C LEU A 259 -28.66 1.08 0.62
N THR A 260 -29.34 2.23 0.79
CA THR A 260 -29.34 3.01 2.05
C THR A 260 -29.99 2.29 3.26
N ASN A 261 -30.49 1.05 3.08
CA ASN A 261 -30.95 0.18 4.17
C ASN A 261 -29.87 -0.82 4.66
N MET A 262 -28.73 -0.94 3.98
CA MET A 262 -27.69 -1.94 4.27
C MET A 262 -26.82 -1.52 5.46
N MET A 263 -27.41 -1.42 6.65
CA MET A 263 -26.79 -0.83 7.86
C MET A 263 -25.53 -1.56 8.36
N SER A 264 -25.26 -2.78 7.90
CA SER A 264 -24.03 -3.54 8.20
C SER A 264 -22.82 -3.13 7.35
N LEU A 265 -23.05 -2.41 6.24
CA LEU A 265 -22.04 -2.10 5.23
C LEU A 265 -21.01 -1.11 5.79
N ARG A 266 -19.74 -1.52 5.76
CA ARG A 266 -18.57 -0.75 6.20
C ARG A 266 -17.73 -0.24 5.02
N MET A 267 -17.68 -0.99 3.94
CA MET A 267 -16.95 -0.62 2.72
C MET A 267 -17.86 -0.78 1.51
N LEU A 268 -17.98 0.30 0.75
CA LEU A 268 -18.50 0.29 -0.61
C LEU A 268 -17.43 0.87 -1.54
N ASP A 269 -16.86 0.03 -2.38
CA ASP A 269 -16.03 0.46 -3.50
C ASP A 269 -16.73 0.09 -4.82
N ALA A 270 -17.08 1.11 -5.59
CA ALA A 270 -17.59 0.98 -6.95
C ALA A 270 -16.85 1.92 -7.91
N SER A 271 -15.59 2.23 -7.59
CA SER A 271 -14.74 3.11 -8.39
C SER A 271 -14.40 2.50 -9.75
N ILE A 272 -13.95 3.32 -10.71
CA ILE A 272 -13.51 2.90 -12.05
C ILE A 272 -14.59 2.06 -12.75
N ASN A 273 -15.75 2.66 -12.98
CA ASN A 273 -16.94 2.02 -13.56
C ASN A 273 -17.69 2.99 -14.50
N ARG A 274 -18.92 2.66 -14.90
CA ARG A 274 -19.78 3.49 -15.78
C ARG A 274 -21.10 3.87 -15.11
N MET A 275 -21.10 3.98 -13.77
CA MET A 275 -22.28 4.35 -13.00
C MET A 275 -22.62 5.83 -13.20
N LEU A 276 -23.92 6.16 -13.13
CA LEU A 276 -24.47 7.45 -13.54
C LEU A 276 -25.61 7.91 -12.63
N GLY A 277 -26.01 9.17 -12.78
CA GLY A 277 -27.06 9.80 -11.97
C GLY A 277 -26.55 10.20 -10.58
N SER A 278 -27.45 10.61 -9.68
CA SER A 278 -27.03 11.16 -8.39
C SER A 278 -26.79 10.11 -7.30
N ILE A 279 -25.82 10.39 -6.43
CA ILE A 279 -25.56 9.63 -5.20
C ILE A 279 -26.84 9.67 -4.33
N PRO A 280 -27.36 8.54 -3.82
CA PRO A 280 -28.64 8.51 -3.10
C PRO A 280 -28.73 9.52 -1.95
N THR A 281 -29.80 10.32 -1.96
CA THR A 281 -29.99 11.44 -1.01
C THR A 281 -29.89 11.05 0.46
N HIS A 282 -30.22 9.80 0.80
CA HIS A 282 -30.18 9.26 2.17
C HIS A 282 -28.99 8.30 2.41
N ILE A 283 -27.89 8.43 1.66
CA ILE A 283 -26.66 7.63 1.88
C ILE A 283 -26.19 7.66 3.34
N GLY A 284 -26.39 8.80 4.03
CA GLY A 284 -26.15 9.00 5.46
C GLY A 284 -26.89 8.08 6.43
N ARG A 285 -27.78 7.18 5.96
CA ARG A 285 -28.37 6.10 6.76
C ARG A 285 -27.42 4.92 6.96
N LEU A 286 -26.34 4.83 6.18
CA LEU A 286 -25.29 3.83 6.36
C LEU A 286 -24.36 4.24 7.52
N SER A 287 -24.89 4.18 8.74
CA SER A 287 -24.19 4.63 9.96
C SER A 287 -22.88 3.90 10.26
N SER A 288 -22.71 2.70 9.70
CA SER A 288 -21.53 1.85 9.87
C SER A 288 -20.48 2.03 8.76
N LEU A 289 -20.74 2.88 7.76
CA LEU A 289 -19.86 3.01 6.59
C LEU A 289 -18.57 3.74 6.96
N GLN A 290 -17.44 3.07 6.74
CA GLN A 290 -16.07 3.52 7.03
C GLN A 290 -15.32 3.93 5.77
N GLN A 291 -15.59 3.26 4.64
CA GLN A 291 -15.05 3.59 3.31
C GLN A 291 -16.16 3.70 2.27
N LEU A 292 -16.12 4.80 1.50
CA LEU A 292 -16.92 5.03 0.31
C LEU A 292 -16.01 5.51 -0.81
N ASP A 293 -15.77 4.66 -1.81
CA ASP A 293 -15.14 5.07 -3.07
C ASP A 293 -16.12 4.89 -4.24
N LEU A 294 -16.38 6.00 -4.93
CA LEU A 294 -17.23 6.09 -6.12
C LEU A 294 -16.49 6.83 -7.25
N SER A 295 -15.17 6.95 -7.16
CA SER A 295 -14.35 7.72 -8.11
C SER A 295 -14.34 7.13 -9.52
N HIS A 296 -13.91 7.92 -10.51
CA HIS A 296 -13.82 7.50 -11.91
C HIS A 296 -15.13 6.87 -12.44
N ASN A 297 -16.20 7.65 -12.38
CA ASN A 297 -17.55 7.27 -12.80
C ASN A 297 -18.23 8.46 -13.51
N SER A 298 -19.56 8.46 -13.63
CA SER A 298 -20.35 9.57 -14.20
C SER A 298 -21.49 10.00 -13.27
N PHE A 299 -21.26 9.95 -11.95
CA PHE A 299 -22.23 10.42 -10.96
C PHE A 299 -22.44 11.94 -11.04
N ASP A 300 -23.68 12.39 -10.97
CA ASP A 300 -24.11 13.77 -11.19
C ASP A 300 -24.92 14.35 -10.01
N GLY A 301 -25.54 15.52 -10.25
CA GLY A 301 -26.38 16.18 -9.25
C GLY A 301 -25.56 16.86 -8.16
N HIS A 302 -26.07 16.82 -6.91
CA HIS A 302 -25.51 17.55 -5.77
C HIS A 302 -25.24 16.60 -4.60
N LEU A 303 -24.13 16.82 -3.87
CA LEU A 303 -23.83 16.06 -2.65
C LEU A 303 -24.82 16.46 -1.54
N SER A 304 -25.76 15.56 -1.23
CA SER A 304 -26.86 15.84 -0.28
C SER A 304 -26.34 16.09 1.13
N ALA A 305 -26.96 17.02 1.85
CA ALA A 305 -26.59 17.36 3.24
C ALA A 305 -26.66 16.18 4.22
N HIS A 306 -27.36 15.08 3.89
CA HIS A 306 -27.33 13.85 4.69
C HIS A 306 -25.97 13.15 4.71
N VAL A 307 -25.02 13.50 3.82
CA VAL A 307 -23.65 12.96 3.84
C VAL A 307 -22.98 13.15 5.21
N GLY A 308 -23.28 14.26 5.90
CA GLY A 308 -22.80 14.56 7.25
C GLY A 308 -23.32 13.62 8.35
N SER A 309 -24.24 12.69 8.04
CA SER A 309 -24.73 11.67 8.98
C SER A 309 -23.88 10.39 9.00
N LEU A 310 -22.93 10.23 8.06
CA LEU A 310 -22.01 9.08 7.98
C LEU A 310 -20.96 9.10 9.10
N LYS A 311 -21.34 9.03 10.38
CA LYS A 311 -20.43 9.33 11.50
C LYS A 311 -19.24 8.37 11.68
N ALA A 312 -19.25 7.21 11.02
CA ALA A 312 -18.15 6.25 11.03
C ALA A 312 -17.17 6.38 9.84
N ILE A 313 -17.38 7.33 8.92
CA ILE A 313 -16.63 7.43 7.66
C ILE A 313 -15.21 7.95 7.89
N ILE A 314 -14.23 7.22 7.35
CA ILE A 314 -12.79 7.50 7.44
C ILE A 314 -12.25 7.87 6.04
N LEU A 315 -12.70 7.16 5.00
CA LEU A 315 -12.34 7.42 3.60
C LEU A 315 -13.57 7.76 2.76
N MET A 316 -13.53 8.91 2.09
CA MET A 316 -14.52 9.32 1.09
C MET A 316 -13.82 9.82 -0.17
N ASN A 317 -13.92 9.04 -1.24
CA ASN A 317 -13.38 9.40 -2.55
C ASN A 317 -14.53 9.44 -3.58
N LEU A 318 -14.78 10.62 -4.12
CA LEU A 318 -15.79 10.88 -5.14
C LEU A 318 -15.17 11.62 -6.35
N SER A 319 -13.85 11.49 -6.57
CA SER A 319 -13.16 12.20 -7.65
C SER A 319 -13.59 11.74 -9.04
N ASP A 320 -13.24 12.50 -10.08
CA ASP A 320 -13.37 12.07 -11.48
C ASP A 320 -14.81 11.67 -11.83
N ASN A 321 -15.72 12.62 -11.60
CA ASN A 321 -17.17 12.47 -11.72
C ASN A 321 -17.80 13.79 -12.23
N HIS A 322 -19.13 13.92 -12.14
CA HIS A 322 -19.89 15.10 -12.61
C HIS A 322 -20.67 15.78 -11.47
N LEU A 323 -20.21 15.62 -10.21
CA LEU A 323 -20.84 16.23 -9.04
C LEU A 323 -20.75 17.76 -9.11
N SER A 324 -21.86 18.42 -8.76
CA SER A 324 -22.10 19.84 -9.01
C SER A 324 -22.74 20.54 -7.81
N GLY A 325 -22.91 21.87 -7.91
CA GLY A 325 -23.47 22.69 -6.82
C GLY A 325 -22.44 22.93 -5.71
N SER A 326 -22.90 23.30 -4.52
CA SER A 326 -22.04 23.69 -3.40
C SER A 326 -21.71 22.53 -2.45
N LEU A 327 -20.58 22.66 -1.74
CA LEU A 327 -20.19 21.72 -0.68
C LEU A 327 -21.15 21.85 0.52
N PRO A 328 -21.81 20.77 0.98
CA PRO A 328 -22.75 20.84 2.09
C PRO A 328 -22.02 21.12 3.42
N VAL A 329 -22.52 22.11 4.17
CA VAL A 329 -21.99 22.52 5.49
C VAL A 329 -21.94 21.35 6.49
N SER A 330 -22.81 20.35 6.34
CA SER A 330 -22.83 19.14 7.17
C SER A 330 -21.65 18.19 6.94
N LEU A 331 -20.90 18.31 5.83
CA LEU A 331 -19.67 17.52 5.63
C LEU A 331 -18.62 17.86 6.71
N GLY A 332 -18.57 19.12 7.16
CA GLY A 332 -17.79 19.60 8.31
C GLY A 332 -18.24 19.10 9.69
N GLN A 333 -19.10 18.07 9.74
CA GLN A 333 -19.48 17.34 10.95
C GLN A 333 -18.97 15.89 10.95
N LEU A 334 -18.16 15.50 9.95
CA LEU A 334 -17.52 14.20 9.85
C LEU A 334 -16.15 14.29 10.51
N ASN A 335 -16.11 14.08 11.83
CA ASN A 335 -14.90 14.28 12.63
C ASN A 335 -13.84 13.20 12.36
N GLU A 336 -14.27 11.96 12.10
CA GLU A 336 -13.41 10.79 11.86
C GLU A 336 -12.87 10.71 10.42
N LEU A 337 -13.30 11.61 9.51
CA LEU A 337 -12.93 11.54 8.10
C LEU A 337 -11.46 11.95 7.92
N ALA A 338 -10.62 10.96 7.61
CA ALA A 338 -9.18 11.10 7.39
C ALA A 338 -8.82 11.45 5.94
N TYR A 339 -9.59 10.93 4.97
CA TYR A 339 -9.35 11.13 3.54
C TYR A 339 -10.61 11.64 2.85
N LEU A 340 -10.53 12.84 2.26
CA LEU A 340 -11.57 13.41 1.42
C LEU A 340 -10.99 13.81 0.06
N ASN A 341 -11.41 13.13 -1.01
CA ASN A 341 -11.10 13.51 -2.38
C ASN A 341 -12.40 13.77 -3.15
N LEU A 342 -12.55 15.01 -3.64
CA LEU A 342 -13.66 15.47 -4.49
C LEU A 342 -13.12 16.08 -5.80
N SER A 343 -11.88 15.77 -6.16
CA SER A 343 -11.19 16.39 -7.31
C SER A 343 -11.81 16.00 -8.66
N ASN A 344 -11.46 16.74 -9.71
CA ASN A 344 -11.94 16.52 -11.08
C ASN A 344 -13.47 16.35 -11.18
N ASN A 345 -14.18 17.38 -10.72
CA ASN A 345 -15.65 17.45 -10.69
C ASN A 345 -16.09 18.86 -11.13
N ILE A 346 -17.38 19.19 -10.97
CA ILE A 346 -17.94 20.50 -11.32
C ILE A 346 -18.57 21.23 -10.13
N ILE A 347 -18.10 20.92 -8.91
CA ILE A 347 -18.50 21.54 -7.64
C ILE A 347 -18.07 23.01 -7.63
N GLN A 348 -18.93 23.89 -7.10
CA GLN A 348 -18.83 25.34 -7.19
C GLN A 348 -19.11 26.03 -5.84
N ASP A 349 -19.25 27.36 -5.87
CA ASP A 349 -19.44 28.23 -4.70
C ASP A 349 -18.24 28.16 -3.74
N ILE A 350 -18.43 28.28 -2.43
CA ILE A 350 -17.31 28.39 -1.45
C ILE A 350 -17.02 27.07 -0.74
N VAL A 351 -15.79 26.90 -0.25
CA VAL A 351 -15.48 25.90 0.78
C VAL A 351 -16.00 26.42 2.14
N PRO A 352 -16.88 25.71 2.85
CA PRO A 352 -17.41 26.16 4.13
C PRO A 352 -16.37 26.20 5.25
N ASP A 353 -16.31 27.29 6.04
CA ASP A 353 -15.36 27.47 7.17
C ASP A 353 -15.40 26.33 8.20
N ILE A 354 -16.53 25.62 8.30
CA ILE A 354 -16.74 24.47 9.19
C ILE A 354 -15.82 23.28 8.86
N PHE A 355 -15.23 23.21 7.65
CA PHE A 355 -14.25 22.18 7.28
C PHE A 355 -13.02 22.20 8.21
N GLY A 356 -12.66 23.36 8.76
CA GLY A 356 -11.64 23.49 9.81
C GLY A 356 -11.99 22.87 11.18
N LYS A 357 -13.09 22.10 11.28
CA LYS A 357 -13.42 21.23 12.42
C LYS A 357 -13.27 19.73 12.14
N MET A 358 -12.96 19.34 10.90
CA MET A 358 -12.74 17.94 10.51
C MET A 358 -11.34 17.50 10.95
N ILE A 359 -11.12 17.46 12.27
CA ILE A 359 -9.79 17.44 12.89
C ILE A 359 -8.91 16.25 12.48
N SER A 360 -9.51 15.11 12.11
CA SER A 360 -8.78 13.92 11.68
C SER A 360 -8.38 13.93 10.20
N LEU A 361 -8.77 14.94 9.40
CA LEU A 361 -8.37 15.02 7.99
C LEU A 361 -6.84 15.03 7.83
N ILE A 362 -6.34 14.09 7.04
CA ILE A 362 -4.94 14.01 6.61
C ILE A 362 -4.78 14.25 5.09
N VAL A 363 -5.82 13.97 4.30
CA VAL A 363 -5.87 14.28 2.87
C VAL A 363 -7.15 15.04 2.54
N LEU A 364 -7.00 16.21 1.92
CA LEU A 364 -8.09 17.01 1.35
C LEU A 364 -7.73 17.42 -0.09
N ASP A 365 -8.30 16.75 -1.07
CA ASP A 365 -8.19 17.15 -2.48
C ASP A 365 -9.53 17.67 -3.01
N LEU A 366 -9.53 18.94 -3.39
CA LEU A 366 -10.67 19.66 -3.98
C LEU A 366 -10.29 20.23 -5.37
N SER A 367 -9.20 19.77 -5.96
CA SER A 367 -8.66 20.33 -7.21
C SER A 367 -9.53 20.06 -8.44
N TYR A 368 -9.25 20.74 -9.55
CA TYR A 368 -9.99 20.59 -10.82
C TYR A 368 -11.51 20.69 -10.63
N ASN A 369 -11.94 21.83 -10.09
CA ASN A 369 -13.34 22.12 -9.77
C ASN A 369 -13.66 23.59 -10.12
N LYS A 370 -14.83 24.08 -9.70
CA LYS A 370 -15.30 25.46 -9.92
C LYS A 370 -15.42 26.24 -8.60
N LEU A 371 -14.83 25.75 -7.51
CA LEU A 371 -14.85 26.38 -6.19
C LEU A 371 -14.22 27.78 -6.23
N SER A 372 -14.69 28.67 -5.37
CA SER A 372 -14.47 30.11 -5.47
C SER A 372 -14.52 30.78 -4.09
N GLY A 373 -14.33 32.10 -4.06
CA GLY A 373 -14.22 32.84 -2.80
C GLY A 373 -12.86 32.63 -2.12
N PRO A 374 -12.72 33.07 -0.85
CA PRO A 374 -11.49 32.88 -0.09
C PRO A 374 -11.29 31.41 0.29
N ILE A 375 -10.03 31.00 0.45
CA ILE A 375 -9.69 29.74 1.12
C ILE A 375 -9.94 29.95 2.63
N PRO A 376 -10.73 29.09 3.31
CA PRO A 376 -11.00 29.25 4.73
C PRO A 376 -9.72 29.22 5.57
N THR A 377 -9.53 30.25 6.40
CA THR A 377 -8.39 30.32 7.34
C THR A 377 -8.47 29.24 8.42
N SER A 378 -9.67 28.73 8.70
CA SER A 378 -9.89 27.61 9.63
C SER A 378 -9.23 26.30 9.21
N LEU A 379 -8.92 26.11 7.91
CA LEU A 379 -8.17 24.94 7.45
C LEU A 379 -6.75 24.90 8.07
N ALA A 380 -6.14 26.05 8.38
CA ALA A 380 -4.83 26.12 9.03
C ALA A 380 -4.82 25.51 10.45
N ASN A 381 -5.99 25.29 11.06
CA ASN A 381 -6.14 24.62 12.35
C ASN A 381 -6.07 23.08 12.26
N LEU A 382 -6.12 22.50 11.06
CA LEU A 382 -6.14 21.04 10.87
C LEU A 382 -4.72 20.48 11.00
N THR A 383 -4.33 20.15 12.24
CA THR A 383 -2.96 19.78 12.61
C THR A 383 -2.45 18.49 11.99
N TYR A 384 -3.36 17.59 11.59
CA TYR A 384 -3.02 16.33 10.93
C TYR A 384 -3.06 16.39 9.39
N LEU A 385 -3.42 17.54 8.80
CA LEU A 385 -3.67 17.66 7.35
C LEU A 385 -2.37 17.85 6.57
N ILE A 386 -1.86 16.74 6.03
CA ILE A 386 -0.55 16.65 5.36
C ILE A 386 -0.67 16.91 3.85
N SER A 387 -1.73 16.41 3.21
CA SER A 387 -2.00 16.68 1.79
C SER A 387 -3.19 17.63 1.64
N LEU A 388 -2.93 18.79 1.03
CA LEU A 388 -3.95 19.71 0.56
C LEU A 388 -3.70 20.05 -0.89
N ASN A 389 -4.74 19.93 -1.70
CA ASN A 389 -4.72 20.33 -3.10
C ASN A 389 -6.01 21.09 -3.43
N LEU A 390 -5.85 22.36 -3.80
CA LEU A 390 -6.89 23.32 -4.16
C LEU A 390 -6.69 23.83 -5.60
N SER A 391 -5.80 23.20 -6.37
CA SER A 391 -5.40 23.66 -7.71
C SER A 391 -6.56 23.61 -8.72
N PHE A 392 -6.43 24.35 -9.82
CA PHE A 392 -7.40 24.42 -10.91
C PHE A 392 -8.84 24.67 -10.43
N ASN A 393 -8.99 25.74 -9.64
CA ASN A 393 -10.26 26.27 -9.15
C ASN A 393 -10.33 27.79 -9.44
N LYS A 394 -11.23 28.50 -8.78
CA LYS A 394 -11.45 29.95 -8.89
C LYS A 394 -11.28 30.65 -7.53
N PHE A 395 -10.42 30.13 -6.65
CA PHE A 395 -10.16 30.75 -5.34
C PHE A 395 -9.55 32.15 -5.50
N ILE A 396 -9.92 33.07 -4.60
CA ILE A 396 -9.56 34.49 -4.66
C ILE A 396 -9.00 34.98 -3.33
N GLY A 397 -8.16 36.02 -3.37
CA GLY A 397 -7.70 36.72 -2.17
C GLY A 397 -6.51 36.05 -1.47
N ARG A 398 -6.33 36.35 -0.18
CA ARG A 398 -5.14 35.93 0.57
C ARG A 398 -5.15 34.41 0.83
N ILE A 399 -4.06 33.75 0.46
CA ILE A 399 -3.76 32.39 0.92
C ILE A 399 -3.52 32.43 2.43
N PRO A 400 -4.17 31.58 3.26
CA PRO A 400 -3.97 31.59 4.70
C PRO A 400 -2.52 31.36 5.12
N ASP A 401 -2.16 31.89 6.30
CA ASP A 401 -0.86 31.71 6.94
C ASP A 401 -0.95 30.64 8.04
N GLY A 402 0.15 29.91 8.29
CA GLY A 402 0.25 28.94 9.39
C GLY A 402 -0.26 27.52 9.07
N GLY A 403 -0.07 26.61 10.03
CA GLY A 403 -0.40 25.19 9.90
C GLY A 403 0.18 24.58 8.61
N MET A 404 -0.65 23.83 7.90
CA MET A 404 -0.40 23.29 6.56
C MET A 404 0.12 24.31 5.53
N PHE A 405 -0.35 25.57 5.56
CA PHE A 405 0.02 26.60 4.59
C PHE A 405 1.45 27.11 4.78
N SER A 406 2.08 26.79 5.91
CA SER A 406 3.53 26.95 6.11
C SER A 406 4.32 26.11 5.08
N ASN A 407 3.86 24.89 4.80
CA ASN A 407 4.55 23.91 3.94
C ASN A 407 3.87 23.69 2.57
N ILE A 408 2.70 24.28 2.31
CA ILE A 408 1.97 24.09 1.04
C ILE A 408 2.83 24.40 -0.19
N THR A 409 2.61 23.63 -1.27
CA THR A 409 3.37 23.70 -2.52
C THR A 409 2.72 24.64 -3.55
N LEU A 410 3.44 25.00 -4.61
CA LEU A 410 2.84 25.72 -5.74
C LEU A 410 1.83 24.85 -6.49
N GLN A 411 2.12 23.55 -6.63
CA GLN A 411 1.24 22.58 -7.28
C GLN A 411 -0.11 22.48 -6.58
N SER A 412 -0.15 22.55 -5.25
CA SER A 412 -1.37 22.57 -4.44
C SER A 412 -2.28 23.79 -4.67
N LEU A 413 -1.80 24.86 -5.31
CA LEU A 413 -2.51 26.14 -5.45
C LEU A 413 -2.61 26.67 -6.89
N MET A 414 -1.84 26.11 -7.83
CA MET A 414 -1.76 26.59 -9.21
C MET A 414 -3.11 26.52 -9.94
N GLY A 415 -3.27 27.34 -10.99
CA GLY A 415 -4.55 27.46 -11.71
C GLY A 415 -5.60 28.34 -11.03
N ASN A 416 -5.33 28.90 -9.85
CA ASN A 416 -6.16 29.91 -9.19
C ASN A 416 -5.57 31.34 -9.38
N PRO A 417 -5.91 32.07 -10.46
CA PRO A 417 -5.21 33.29 -10.86
C PRO A 417 -5.44 34.51 -9.94
N ALA A 418 -6.37 34.43 -9.00
CA ALA A 418 -6.76 35.53 -8.11
C ALA A 418 -6.27 35.36 -6.66
N LEU A 419 -5.44 34.34 -6.39
CA LEU A 419 -4.78 34.16 -5.09
C LEU A 419 -3.57 35.11 -4.92
N CYS A 420 -3.32 35.52 -3.68
CA CYS A 420 -2.27 36.48 -3.34
C CYS A 420 -1.67 36.25 -1.94
N GLY A 421 -0.56 36.94 -1.66
CA GLY A 421 0.06 37.05 -0.33
C GLY A 421 1.26 36.13 -0.11
N LEU A 422 1.26 34.93 -0.68
CA LEU A 422 2.26 33.90 -0.37
C LEU A 422 3.52 33.98 -1.26
N SER A 423 4.26 35.08 -1.14
CA SER A 423 5.41 35.41 -2.01
C SER A 423 6.50 34.33 -2.12
N ARG A 424 6.62 33.43 -1.13
CA ARG A 424 7.57 32.29 -1.17
C ARG A 424 7.29 31.28 -2.31
N LEU A 425 6.09 31.31 -2.90
CA LEU A 425 5.70 30.53 -4.07
C LEU A 425 5.47 31.40 -5.32
N GLY A 426 5.90 32.66 -5.31
CA GLY A 426 5.72 33.59 -6.43
C GLY A 426 4.35 34.27 -6.54
N PHE A 427 3.42 34.04 -5.61
CA PHE A 427 2.15 34.78 -5.58
C PHE A 427 2.38 36.26 -5.27
N LEU A 428 1.71 37.15 -6.01
CA LEU A 428 1.80 38.59 -5.81
C LEU A 428 1.28 39.01 -4.42
N PRO A 429 1.81 40.09 -3.81
CA PRO A 429 1.20 40.69 -2.62
C PRO A 429 -0.26 41.07 -2.87
N CYS A 430 -1.12 40.85 -1.88
CA CYS A 430 -2.53 41.23 -2.00
C CYS A 430 -2.70 42.76 -2.11
N PRO A 431 -3.68 43.25 -2.89
CA PRO A 431 -4.03 44.67 -2.90
C PRO A 431 -4.41 45.15 -1.49
N ASN A 432 -3.70 46.16 -0.98
CA ASN A 432 -4.03 46.76 0.32
C ASN A 432 -5.34 47.55 0.20
N ASN A 433 -6.42 47.01 0.75
CA ASN A 433 -7.74 47.63 0.78
C ASN A 433 -7.88 48.76 1.83
N GLU A 434 -6.91 49.67 1.88
CA GLU A 434 -7.15 51.03 2.39
C GLU A 434 -7.80 51.89 1.30
N GLN A 435 -9.03 51.54 0.90
CA GLN A 435 -9.86 52.38 0.03
C GLN A 435 -10.43 53.59 0.81
N LYS A 436 -9.55 54.46 1.30
CA LYS A 436 -9.92 55.86 1.57
C LYS A 436 -10.13 56.55 0.22
N SER A 437 -11.38 56.87 -0.07
CA SER A 437 -11.76 57.65 -1.25
C SER A 437 -10.92 58.92 -1.39
N ARG A 438 -10.33 59.13 -2.58
CA ARG A 438 -10.04 60.46 -3.13
C ARG A 438 -9.82 60.42 -4.64
N SER A 439 -10.53 61.31 -5.33
CA SER A 439 -10.30 61.65 -6.73
C SER A 439 -9.22 62.72 -6.88
N SER A 440 -8.70 62.89 -8.10
CA SER A 440 -7.61 63.82 -8.49
C SER A 440 -6.21 63.44 -7.93
N LYS A 441 -5.09 63.64 -8.64
CA LYS A 441 -4.77 64.72 -9.59
C LYS A 441 -3.94 64.27 -10.81
N LEU A 442 -4.36 64.71 -11.99
CA LEU A 442 -3.67 64.59 -13.28
C LEU A 442 -2.52 65.62 -13.39
N TRP A 443 -1.40 65.42 -12.66
CA TRP A 443 -0.31 66.44 -12.58
C TRP A 443 1.13 65.92 -12.74
N LEU A 444 1.35 64.61 -12.91
CA LEU A 444 2.69 63.99 -12.91
C LEU A 444 3.27 63.73 -14.33
N LEU A 445 3.25 64.72 -15.22
CA LEU A 445 3.70 64.55 -16.62
C LEU A 445 4.54 65.74 -17.15
N LYS A 446 5.43 66.30 -16.31
CA LYS A 446 6.30 67.45 -16.70
C LYS A 446 7.78 67.40 -16.27
N PHE A 447 8.27 66.31 -15.68
CA PHE A 447 9.66 66.26 -15.15
C PHE A 447 10.53 65.06 -15.58
N LEU A 448 10.06 64.18 -16.48
CA LEU A 448 10.77 62.92 -16.79
C LEU A 448 11.85 62.97 -17.90
N LEU A 449 12.05 64.11 -18.59
CA LEU A 449 13.04 64.20 -19.68
C LEU A 449 14.49 64.55 -19.26
N PRO A 450 14.77 65.44 -18.28
CA PRO A 450 16.15 65.87 -18.02
C PRO A 450 17.05 64.83 -17.34
N LEU A 451 16.49 63.87 -16.60
CA LEU A 451 17.25 63.07 -15.64
C LEU A 451 18.00 61.88 -16.28
N ALA A 452 17.51 61.35 -17.40
CA ALA A 452 18.05 60.14 -18.02
C ALA A 452 19.49 60.29 -18.55
N VAL A 453 19.85 61.49 -19.05
CA VAL A 453 21.16 61.75 -19.67
C VAL A 453 22.29 61.77 -18.62
N ALA A 454 22.01 62.22 -17.40
CA ALA A 454 23.03 62.31 -16.34
C ALA A 454 23.45 60.92 -15.79
N ILE A 455 22.51 59.98 -15.70
CA ILE A 455 22.74 58.67 -15.06
C ILE A 455 23.64 57.76 -15.92
N GLY A 456 23.58 57.88 -17.26
CA GLY A 456 24.40 57.09 -18.18
C GLY A 456 25.91 57.32 -18.01
N MET A 457 26.33 58.59 -17.88
CA MET A 457 27.75 58.95 -17.75
C MET A 457 28.35 58.52 -16.40
N ILE A 458 27.57 58.58 -15.32
CA ILE A 458 28.05 58.20 -13.97
C ILE A 458 28.26 56.67 -13.87
N SER A 459 27.36 55.89 -14.46
CA SER A 459 27.41 54.42 -14.45
C SER A 459 28.70 53.87 -15.07
N ILE A 460 29.14 54.45 -16.19
CA ILE A 460 30.37 54.04 -16.91
C ILE A 460 31.63 54.34 -16.08
N CYS A 461 31.68 55.48 -15.38
CA CYS A 461 32.81 55.83 -14.52
C CYS A 461 32.90 54.94 -13.27
N LEU A 462 31.78 54.49 -12.69
CA LEU A 462 31.77 53.58 -11.55
C LEU A 462 32.23 52.16 -11.93
N TYR A 463 31.75 51.64 -13.07
CA TYR A 463 32.13 50.31 -13.58
C TYR A 463 33.65 50.13 -13.74
N LEU A 464 34.33 51.17 -14.24
CA LEU A 464 35.80 51.14 -14.42
C LEU A 464 36.59 51.28 -13.10
N LYS A 465 35.96 51.72 -12.01
CA LYS A 465 36.64 52.01 -10.73
C LYS A 465 36.60 50.86 -9.72
N ILE A 466 35.63 49.95 -9.84
CA ILE A 466 35.42 48.82 -8.92
C ILE A 466 36.37 47.64 -9.20
N ARG A 467 37.03 47.58 -10.36
CA ARG A 467 37.85 46.44 -10.79
C ARG A 467 39.27 46.36 -10.16
N ARG A 468 39.49 46.88 -8.94
CA ARG A 468 40.76 46.75 -8.18
C ARG A 468 40.57 46.67 -6.64
N SER A 469 41.36 45.78 -6.03
CA SER A 469 41.58 45.55 -4.58
C SER A 469 40.63 44.58 -3.83
N LYS A 470 41.08 44.11 -2.65
CA LYS A 470 40.59 42.93 -1.89
C LYS A 470 40.28 43.23 -0.41
N HIS A 471 39.48 42.34 0.22
CA HIS A 471 39.34 42.02 1.67
C HIS A 471 38.88 43.17 2.63
N GLY A 472 38.21 42.90 3.76
CA GLY A 472 37.62 41.65 4.29
C GLY A 472 37.14 41.77 5.75
N GLU A 473 36.18 40.94 6.19
CA GLU A 473 35.76 40.64 7.60
C GLU A 473 35.18 41.82 8.46
N GLN A 474 34.42 41.67 9.56
CA GLN A 474 33.68 40.59 10.28
C GLN A 474 32.45 41.29 10.98
N LEU A 475 31.21 40.78 11.02
CA LEU A 475 30.58 39.70 11.83
C LEU A 475 30.34 40.00 13.34
N ILE A 476 29.05 40.03 13.75
CA ILE A 476 28.52 39.74 15.11
C ILE A 476 27.15 39.03 14.95
N LEU A 477 26.81 38.08 15.85
CA LEU A 477 25.64 37.18 15.82
C LEU A 477 24.84 37.21 17.14
N VAL A 478 23.51 37.01 17.04
CA VAL A 478 22.51 36.55 18.05
C VAL A 478 21.29 36.11 17.19
N GLU A 479 20.92 34.86 16.89
CA GLU A 479 20.82 33.56 17.62
C GLU A 479 19.83 33.55 18.80
N ASP A 480 18.92 32.57 18.97
CA ASP A 480 18.54 31.39 18.16
C ASP A 480 17.00 31.13 18.42
N ALA A 481 16.26 30.08 18.01
CA ALA A 481 16.63 28.76 17.50
C ALA A 481 15.60 28.09 16.58
N LEU A 482 16.11 27.48 15.49
CA LEU A 482 15.92 26.06 15.15
C LEU A 482 16.78 25.69 13.92
N ASN A 483 17.75 24.79 14.12
CA ASN A 483 18.95 24.74 13.30
C ASN A 483 18.95 23.61 12.24
N TYR A 484 19.10 23.97 10.96
CA TYR A 484 19.37 23.06 9.85
C TYR A 484 20.33 23.71 8.84
N ARG A 485 21.48 23.08 8.58
CA ARG A 485 22.45 23.55 7.57
C ARG A 485 22.02 23.12 6.16
N LEU A 486 21.85 24.10 5.28
CA LEU A 486 21.71 23.91 3.84
C LEU A 486 23.07 23.54 3.24
N ILE A 487 23.18 22.33 2.68
CA ILE A 487 24.38 21.82 2.01
C ILE A 487 24.23 22.05 0.51
N SER A 488 25.25 22.64 -0.12
CA SER A 488 25.17 23.01 -1.55
C SER A 488 25.61 21.88 -2.49
N TYR A 489 25.11 21.86 -3.73
CA TYR A 489 25.55 20.91 -4.76
C TYR A 489 27.08 20.97 -4.97
N HIS A 490 27.66 22.17 -4.97
CA HIS A 490 29.12 22.34 -5.13
C HIS A 490 29.94 21.84 -3.92
N GLU A 491 29.35 21.83 -2.72
CA GLU A 491 29.93 21.24 -1.51
C GLU A 491 29.89 19.71 -1.60
N LEU A 492 28.79 19.11 -2.07
CA LEU A 492 28.72 17.66 -2.35
C LEU A 492 29.73 17.22 -3.42
N VAL A 493 29.89 18.01 -4.48
CA VAL A 493 30.88 17.77 -5.54
C VAL A 493 32.31 17.83 -5.00
N ARG A 494 32.64 18.76 -4.09
CA ARG A 494 33.95 18.74 -3.39
C ARG A 494 34.09 17.51 -2.50
N ALA A 495 33.10 17.29 -1.63
CA ALA A 495 33.12 16.27 -0.59
C ALA A 495 33.30 14.85 -1.10
N THR A 496 32.85 14.57 -2.33
CA THR A 496 32.88 13.24 -2.98
C THR A 496 33.98 13.11 -4.05
N SER A 497 34.86 14.11 -4.19
CA SER A 497 35.82 14.21 -5.31
C SER A 497 35.15 14.08 -6.69
N ASN A 498 34.08 14.86 -6.89
CA ASN A 498 33.18 14.80 -8.06
C ASN A 498 32.56 13.41 -8.27
N PHE A 499 31.95 12.87 -7.23
CA PHE A 499 31.28 11.55 -7.21
C PHE A 499 32.19 10.41 -7.72
N CYS A 500 33.45 10.41 -7.26
CA CYS A 500 34.45 9.43 -7.68
C CYS A 500 34.04 7.99 -7.32
N VAL A 501 34.41 7.02 -8.17
CA VAL A 501 34.16 5.59 -7.94
C VAL A 501 34.86 5.09 -6.68
N ASP A 502 36.03 5.62 -6.34
CA ASP A 502 36.76 5.28 -5.11
C ASP A 502 36.00 5.67 -3.82
N ASN A 503 35.03 6.59 -3.95
CA ASN A 503 34.14 7.01 -2.87
C ASN A 503 32.78 6.29 -2.88
N LEU A 504 32.51 5.42 -3.86
CA LEU A 504 31.25 4.68 -3.97
C LEU A 504 31.19 3.59 -2.88
N ILE A 505 30.20 3.69 -1.97
CA ILE A 505 30.02 2.74 -0.85
C ILE A 505 28.78 1.84 -0.99
N GLY A 506 27.89 2.14 -1.94
CA GLY A 506 26.75 1.29 -2.28
C GLY A 506 25.99 1.76 -3.53
N SER A 507 25.16 0.88 -4.10
CA SER A 507 24.31 1.16 -5.27
C SER A 507 23.02 0.35 -5.19
N GLY A 508 21.87 1.00 -5.39
CA GLY A 508 20.55 0.39 -5.38
C GLY A 508 19.74 0.75 -6.63
N SER A 509 18.47 0.33 -6.67
CA SER A 509 17.58 0.52 -7.83
C SER A 509 17.39 2.00 -8.23
N PHE A 510 17.33 2.91 -7.26
CA PHE A 510 17.04 4.34 -7.50
C PHE A 510 18.26 5.25 -7.44
N GLY A 511 19.48 4.75 -7.18
CA GLY A 511 20.66 5.61 -7.02
C GLY A 511 21.94 4.98 -6.47
N LYS A 512 22.91 5.84 -6.16
CA LYS A 512 24.26 5.49 -5.70
C LYS A 512 24.60 6.23 -4.41
N VAL A 513 25.25 5.55 -3.48
CA VAL A 513 25.68 6.11 -2.19
C VAL A 513 27.18 6.32 -2.21
N PHE A 514 27.61 7.56 -1.97
CA PHE A 514 29.01 7.94 -1.88
C PHE A 514 29.38 8.30 -0.44
N LYS A 515 30.59 7.95 -0.01
CA LYS A 515 31.23 8.57 1.15
C LYS A 515 31.68 9.97 0.74
N GLY A 516 31.53 10.94 1.63
CA GLY A 516 32.12 12.27 1.43
C GLY A 516 32.51 12.93 2.74
N GLN A 517 33.39 13.92 2.65
CA GLN A 517 33.75 14.79 3.77
C GLN A 517 33.39 16.24 3.42
N LEU A 518 32.44 16.81 4.17
CA LEU A 518 31.95 18.18 3.96
C LEU A 518 33.00 19.24 4.32
N ASP A 519 32.78 20.50 3.92
CA ASP A 519 33.76 21.59 4.09
C ASP A 519 34.09 21.91 5.58
N ASP A 520 33.30 21.42 6.54
CA ASP A 520 33.54 21.49 8.00
C ASP A 520 34.28 20.27 8.58
N GLY A 521 34.66 19.31 7.73
CA GLY A 521 35.29 18.05 8.13
C GLY A 521 34.33 16.91 8.48
N SER A 522 33.01 17.15 8.49
CA SER A 522 31.99 16.13 8.79
C SER A 522 31.96 15.03 7.71
N VAL A 523 32.15 13.77 8.13
CA VAL A 523 32.07 12.59 7.24
C VAL A 523 30.63 12.12 7.12
N VAL A 524 30.13 11.97 5.90
CA VAL A 524 28.72 11.72 5.58
C VAL A 524 28.55 10.66 4.49
N ALA A 525 27.38 10.03 4.46
CA ALA A 525 26.92 9.22 3.34
C ALA A 525 25.97 10.05 2.47
N ILE A 526 26.23 10.12 1.17
CA ILE A 526 25.50 10.96 0.20
C ILE A 526 24.83 10.04 -0.81
N LYS A 527 23.52 9.82 -0.67
CA LYS A 527 22.71 9.03 -1.61
C LYS A 527 22.24 9.94 -2.74
N VAL A 528 22.88 9.84 -3.90
CA VAL A 528 22.50 10.54 -5.14
C VAL A 528 21.57 9.65 -5.94
N LEU A 529 20.42 10.19 -6.36
CA LEU A 529 19.42 9.42 -7.09
C LEU A 529 19.56 9.58 -8.60
N ASP A 530 19.20 8.51 -9.33
CA ASP A 530 19.19 8.52 -10.79
C ASP A 530 17.90 9.18 -11.28
N MET A 531 17.99 10.47 -11.62
CA MET A 531 16.87 11.28 -12.11
C MET A 531 16.37 10.86 -13.50
N GLN A 532 17.03 9.91 -14.18
CA GLN A 532 16.51 9.28 -15.41
C GLN A 532 15.64 8.05 -15.12
N HIS A 533 15.65 7.52 -13.90
CA HIS A 533 14.90 6.31 -13.53
C HIS A 533 13.47 6.66 -13.09
N GLU A 534 12.47 6.02 -13.70
CA GLU A 534 11.07 6.27 -13.38
C GLU A 534 10.76 5.91 -11.92
N GLY A 535 10.13 6.83 -11.20
CA GLY A 535 9.87 6.70 -9.76
C GLY A 535 11.02 7.11 -8.83
N ALA A 536 12.24 7.41 -9.30
CA ALA A 536 13.33 7.84 -8.41
C ALA A 536 13.01 9.13 -7.62
N SER A 537 12.30 10.09 -8.23
CA SER A 537 11.79 11.26 -7.48
C SER A 537 10.81 10.86 -6.37
N LYS A 538 9.91 9.90 -6.62
CA LYS A 538 8.95 9.40 -5.63
C LYS A 538 9.68 8.69 -4.48
N SER A 539 10.74 7.95 -4.79
CA SER A 539 11.63 7.32 -3.81
C SER A 539 12.30 8.36 -2.89
N PHE A 540 12.83 9.45 -3.45
CA PHE A 540 13.35 10.59 -2.66
C PHE A 540 12.32 11.16 -1.70
N ASP A 541 11.11 11.42 -2.20
CA ASP A 541 10.09 12.15 -1.46
C ASP A 541 9.51 11.27 -0.32
N ILE A 542 9.45 9.94 -0.51
CA ILE A 542 9.13 8.94 0.51
C ILE A 542 10.25 8.86 1.57
N GLU A 543 11.49 8.64 1.15
CA GLU A 543 12.63 8.45 2.07
C GLU A 543 12.91 9.72 2.89
N CYS A 544 12.76 10.90 2.27
CA CYS A 544 12.75 12.20 2.96
C CYS A 544 11.66 12.28 4.03
N ARG A 545 10.46 11.79 3.76
CA ARG A 545 9.32 11.89 4.68
C ARG A 545 9.51 10.94 5.86
N ALA A 546 9.79 9.66 5.60
CA ALA A 546 10.08 8.65 6.62
C ALA A 546 11.19 9.10 7.59
N LEU A 547 12.37 9.47 7.06
CA LEU A 547 13.55 9.81 7.88
C LEU A 547 13.51 11.19 8.54
N ARG A 548 12.62 12.11 8.12
CA ARG A 548 12.41 13.40 8.81
C ARG A 548 11.39 13.32 9.93
N MET A 549 10.47 12.36 9.85
CA MET A 549 9.40 12.16 10.83
C MET A 549 9.85 11.20 11.94
N ALA A 550 10.41 10.04 11.57
CA ALA A 550 10.93 9.06 12.52
C ALA A 550 12.19 9.59 13.24
N ARG A 551 12.17 9.58 14.58
CA ARG A 551 13.28 10.05 15.44
C ARG A 551 13.62 9.03 16.52
N HIS A 552 14.19 7.91 16.09
CA HIS A 552 14.66 6.84 16.98
C HIS A 552 16.18 6.65 16.87
N ARG A 553 16.81 6.14 17.94
CA ARG A 553 18.28 5.98 18.00
C ARG A 553 18.80 4.97 16.97
N ASN A 554 18.03 3.91 16.70
CA ASN A 554 18.38 2.81 15.79
C ASN A 554 17.91 3.05 14.35
N LEU A 555 17.84 4.31 13.90
CA LEU A 555 17.51 4.70 12.52
C LEU A 555 18.62 5.59 11.96
N VAL A 556 18.92 5.44 10.66
CA VAL A 556 19.93 6.30 10.01
C VAL A 556 19.44 7.75 9.94
N LYS A 557 20.07 8.62 10.73
CA LYS A 557 19.72 10.04 10.80
C LYS A 557 20.03 10.76 9.48
N ILE A 558 19.00 11.37 8.90
CA ILE A 558 19.14 12.38 7.86
C ILE A 558 19.68 13.69 8.45
N LEU A 559 20.71 14.25 7.82
CA LEU A 559 21.40 15.47 8.25
C LEU A 559 20.93 16.68 7.46
N SER A 560 20.78 16.52 6.14
CA SER A 560 20.28 17.54 5.22
C SER A 560 19.84 16.90 3.90
N THR A 561 19.26 17.69 3.00
CA THR A 561 18.96 17.30 1.61
C THR A 561 19.52 18.34 0.63
N CYS A 562 19.83 17.91 -0.58
CA CYS A 562 20.18 18.80 -1.69
C CYS A 562 19.31 18.43 -2.89
N SER A 563 18.48 19.36 -3.36
CA SER A 563 17.53 19.12 -4.45
C SER A 563 17.43 20.35 -5.36
N ASN A 564 17.40 20.11 -6.66
CA ASN A 564 16.89 21.01 -7.68
C ASN A 564 16.03 20.18 -8.68
N LEU A 565 15.82 20.67 -9.91
CA LEU A 565 15.02 19.96 -10.92
C LEU A 565 15.72 18.71 -11.47
N ASP A 566 17.04 18.77 -11.67
CA ASP A 566 17.83 17.77 -12.38
C ASP A 566 18.69 16.89 -11.45
N PHE A 567 18.71 17.20 -10.15
CA PHE A 567 19.52 16.53 -9.14
C PHE A 567 18.79 16.43 -7.79
N LYS A 568 18.76 15.23 -7.21
CA LYS A 568 18.26 14.94 -5.86
C LYS A 568 19.28 14.10 -5.09
N ALA A 569 19.65 14.53 -3.89
CA ALA A 569 20.53 13.78 -2.99
C ALA A 569 20.17 13.93 -1.50
N LEU A 570 20.27 12.84 -0.75
CA LEU A 570 20.15 12.78 0.71
C LEU A 570 21.54 12.81 1.35
N ILE A 571 21.69 13.57 2.43
CA ILE A 571 22.91 13.58 3.25
C ILE A 571 22.58 12.92 4.59
N LEU A 572 23.21 11.78 4.87
CA LEU A 572 22.95 10.89 6.00
C LEU A 572 24.19 10.79 6.92
N LYS A 573 24.00 10.45 8.21
CA LYS A 573 25.11 10.04 9.10
C LYS A 573 25.86 8.87 8.44
N TYR A 574 27.18 8.99 8.32
CA TYR A 574 28.03 7.90 7.84
C TYR A 574 28.15 6.80 8.93
N MET A 575 28.08 5.54 8.51
CA MET A 575 28.19 4.37 9.39
C MET A 575 29.47 3.59 9.03
N PRO A 576 30.55 3.68 9.82
CA PRO A 576 31.87 3.20 9.40
C PRO A 576 32.01 1.68 9.35
N ASN A 577 31.27 0.93 10.18
CA ASN A 577 31.30 -0.54 10.18
C ASN A 577 30.43 -1.17 9.06
N GLY A 578 29.76 -0.35 8.25
CA GLY A 578 29.08 -0.76 7.01
C GLY A 578 27.76 -1.50 7.26
N SER A 579 27.32 -2.29 6.27
CA SER A 579 26.10 -3.11 6.35
C SER A 579 26.35 -4.44 7.06
N LEU A 580 25.32 -4.93 7.77
CA LEU A 580 25.32 -6.20 8.51
C LEU A 580 25.63 -7.41 7.60
N GLU A 581 25.22 -7.34 6.34
CA GLU A 581 25.60 -8.24 5.24
C GLU A 581 27.12 -8.53 5.16
N ARG A 582 27.97 -7.54 5.48
CA ARG A 582 29.44 -7.69 5.48
C ARG A 582 29.98 -8.48 6.67
N TRP A 583 29.15 -8.77 7.66
CA TRP A 583 29.49 -9.47 8.90
C TRP A 583 28.86 -10.87 9.00
N LEU A 584 28.06 -11.26 8.00
CA LEU A 584 27.54 -12.62 7.84
C LEU A 584 28.67 -13.61 7.47
N PRO A 585 28.53 -14.92 7.77
CA PRO A 585 29.63 -15.90 7.62
C PRO A 585 30.23 -16.04 6.22
N LEU A 586 29.52 -15.61 5.18
CA LEU A 586 29.97 -15.65 3.77
C LEU A 586 30.93 -14.51 3.40
N SER A 587 31.05 -13.48 4.24
CA SER A 587 31.62 -12.17 3.86
C SER A 587 33.09 -11.96 4.28
N GLY A 588 33.73 -12.96 4.89
CA GLY A 588 35.19 -12.98 5.13
C GLY A 588 35.72 -12.12 6.29
N ASN A 589 34.88 -11.36 6.99
CA ASN A 589 35.23 -10.65 8.22
C ASN A 589 35.25 -11.58 9.44
N GLN A 590 35.73 -11.06 10.58
CA GLN A 590 35.54 -11.73 11.88
C GLN A 590 34.02 -11.91 12.13
N PRO A 591 33.53 -13.13 12.43
CA PRO A 591 32.11 -13.36 12.64
C PRO A 591 31.65 -12.72 13.96
N LEU A 592 30.44 -12.14 13.94
CA LEU A 592 29.82 -11.56 15.12
C LEU A 592 29.57 -12.63 16.20
N ASP A 593 29.87 -12.29 17.46
CA ASP A 593 29.53 -13.14 18.59
C ASP A 593 28.02 -13.14 18.90
N MET A 594 27.55 -14.09 19.72
CA MET A 594 26.12 -14.27 19.99
C MET A 594 25.49 -13.07 20.71
N LEU A 595 26.25 -12.32 21.52
CA LEU A 595 25.77 -11.12 22.20
C LEU A 595 25.70 -9.94 21.24
N GLN A 596 26.69 -9.78 20.36
CA GLN A 596 26.65 -8.79 19.26
C GLN A 596 25.47 -9.03 18.33
N ARG A 597 25.26 -10.29 17.89
CA ARG A 597 24.12 -10.70 17.06
C ARG A 597 22.79 -10.38 17.74
N LEU A 598 22.63 -10.76 19.01
CA LEU A 598 21.42 -10.48 19.79
C LEU A 598 21.16 -8.98 19.96
N ASN A 599 22.20 -8.18 20.21
CA ASN A 599 22.08 -6.72 20.31
C ASN A 599 21.67 -6.09 18.97
N ILE A 600 22.26 -6.51 17.86
CA ILE A 600 21.93 -6.01 16.51
C ILE A 600 20.49 -6.35 16.12
N VAL A 601 20.03 -7.56 16.46
CA VAL A 601 18.64 -7.98 16.33
C VAL A 601 17.71 -7.13 17.20
N LEU A 602 18.06 -6.91 18.47
CA LEU A 602 17.27 -6.12 19.41
C LEU A 602 17.16 -4.65 18.98
N ASP A 603 18.26 -4.02 18.60
CA ASP A 603 18.31 -2.65 18.08
C ASP A 603 17.44 -2.49 16.82
N THR A 604 17.48 -3.48 15.91
CA THR A 604 16.66 -3.46 14.69
C THR A 604 15.17 -3.72 15.01
N ALA A 605 14.86 -4.63 15.92
CA ALA A 605 13.51 -4.86 16.40
C ALA A 605 12.93 -3.62 17.10
N MET A 606 13.73 -2.90 17.90
CA MET A 606 13.35 -1.61 18.49
C MET A 606 13.10 -0.54 17.41
N ALA A 607 13.93 -0.48 16.37
CA ALA A 607 13.71 0.42 15.24
C ALA A 607 12.38 0.15 14.52
N MET A 608 12.08 -1.12 14.23
CA MET A 608 10.84 -1.52 13.55
C MET A 608 9.61 -1.36 14.45
N ALA A 609 9.70 -1.70 15.74
CA ALA A 609 8.61 -1.49 16.70
C ALA A 609 8.27 0.00 16.86
N TYR A 610 9.28 0.87 16.94
CA TYR A 610 9.08 2.33 16.94
C TYR A 610 8.33 2.79 15.68
N LEU A 611 8.78 2.36 14.50
CA LEU A 611 8.17 2.70 13.20
C LEU A 611 6.74 2.16 13.03
N HIS A 612 6.41 1.02 13.65
CA HIS A 612 5.11 0.36 13.51
C HIS A 612 4.09 0.74 14.61
N HIS A 613 4.54 1.18 15.80
CA HIS A 613 3.67 1.28 16.98
C HIS A 613 3.83 2.57 17.81
N GLU A 614 5.00 3.22 17.79
CA GLU A 614 5.23 4.47 18.57
C GLU A 614 5.18 5.73 17.69
N HIS A 615 5.17 5.57 16.37
CA HIS A 615 5.11 6.66 15.39
C HIS A 615 3.67 6.89 14.87
N PHE A 616 3.30 8.16 14.65
CA PHE A 616 1.92 8.55 14.31
C PHE A 616 1.48 8.20 12.87
N GLU A 617 2.45 8.00 11.98
CA GLU A 617 2.31 7.25 10.73
C GLU A 617 2.97 5.89 10.92
N VAL A 618 2.25 4.80 10.66
CA VAL A 618 2.83 3.44 10.65
C VAL A 618 3.72 3.33 9.42
N VAL A 619 5.03 3.32 9.63
CA VAL A 619 6.04 3.30 8.56
C VAL A 619 6.43 1.85 8.25
N LEU A 620 5.78 1.24 7.26
CA LEU A 620 6.21 -0.06 6.76
C LEU A 620 7.45 0.13 5.88
N HIS A 621 8.56 -0.49 6.23
CA HIS A 621 9.83 -0.31 5.52
C HIS A 621 9.86 -0.97 4.12
N CYS A 622 9.14 -2.08 3.95
CA CYS A 622 9.03 -2.87 2.71
C CYS A 622 10.34 -3.47 2.11
N ASP A 623 11.52 -3.16 2.66
CA ASP A 623 12.82 -3.67 2.17
C ASP A 623 13.81 -3.93 3.32
N LEU A 624 13.36 -4.51 4.44
CA LEU A 624 14.22 -4.80 5.58
C LEU A 624 15.09 -6.04 5.30
N LYS A 625 16.40 -5.85 5.14
CA LYS A 625 17.37 -6.89 4.78
C LYS A 625 18.78 -6.56 5.32
N PRO A 626 19.73 -7.52 5.40
CA PRO A 626 21.06 -7.29 5.96
C PRO A 626 21.88 -6.17 5.28
N SER A 627 21.63 -5.88 4.00
CA SER A 627 22.27 -4.76 3.28
C SER A 627 21.80 -3.38 3.80
N ASN A 628 20.58 -3.32 4.34
CA ASN A 628 19.89 -2.10 4.79
C ASN A 628 19.96 -1.89 6.32
N VAL A 629 20.57 -2.82 7.07
CA VAL A 629 20.92 -2.63 8.48
C VAL A 629 22.39 -2.24 8.56
N LEU A 630 22.66 -1.02 9.02
CA LEU A 630 24.01 -0.45 9.11
C LEU A 630 24.52 -0.43 10.55
N LEU A 631 25.82 -0.63 10.74
CA LEU A 631 26.50 -0.63 12.04
C LEU A 631 27.36 0.62 12.19
N ASP A 632 27.20 1.33 13.31
CA ASP A 632 28.03 2.50 13.62
C ASP A 632 29.28 2.14 14.43
N GLU A 633 29.99 3.14 14.97
CA GLU A 633 31.28 2.99 15.65
C GLU A 633 31.23 2.04 16.85
N ASP A 634 30.11 2.00 17.57
CA ASP A 634 29.88 1.15 18.74
C ASP A 634 29.21 -0.20 18.39
N MET A 635 29.12 -0.54 17.10
CA MET A 635 28.38 -1.70 16.55
C MET A 635 26.86 -1.67 16.82
N VAL A 636 26.30 -0.50 17.13
CA VAL A 636 24.85 -0.31 17.33
C VAL A 636 24.15 -0.35 15.97
N ALA A 637 23.06 -1.12 15.86
CA ALA A 637 22.36 -1.29 14.59
C ALA A 637 21.44 -0.09 14.27
N HIS A 638 21.47 0.34 13.02
CA HIS A 638 20.71 1.47 12.48
C HIS A 638 20.06 1.08 11.15
N VAL A 639 18.73 1.15 11.06
CA VAL A 639 17.98 0.78 9.85
C VAL A 639 17.99 1.91 8.81
N ALA A 640 18.11 1.56 7.53
CA ALA A 640 18.40 2.46 6.41
C ALA A 640 17.64 2.09 5.11
N ASP A 641 17.66 3.01 4.14
CA ASP A 641 17.02 2.89 2.82
C ASP A 641 15.49 2.72 2.84
N PHE A 642 14.80 3.83 3.15
CA PHE A 642 13.34 3.91 3.10
C PHE A 642 12.81 4.21 1.69
N GLY A 643 13.59 3.92 0.64
CA GLY A 643 13.31 4.31 -0.74
C GLY A 643 12.01 3.76 -1.35
N ILE A 644 11.43 2.71 -0.75
CA ILE A 644 10.12 2.13 -1.13
C ILE A 644 9.16 1.98 0.06
N ALA A 645 9.45 2.64 1.18
CA ALA A 645 8.64 2.52 2.39
C ALA A 645 7.19 3.01 2.18
N ARG A 646 6.23 2.33 2.81
CA ARG A 646 4.82 2.70 2.79
C ARG A 646 4.46 3.40 4.09
N LEU A 647 4.11 4.67 3.98
CA LEU A 647 3.62 5.50 5.09
C LEU A 647 2.11 5.32 5.20
N LEU A 648 1.69 4.48 6.15
CA LEU A 648 0.29 4.28 6.49
C LEU A 648 -0.10 5.24 7.62
N LEU A 649 -1.34 5.72 7.61
CA LEU A 649 -1.83 6.60 8.67
C LEU A 649 -2.37 5.77 9.84
N GLY A 650 -2.16 6.28 11.05
CA GLY A 650 -2.22 5.50 12.29
C GLY A 650 -3.61 5.02 12.74
N ASP A 651 -4.24 4.14 11.95
CA ASP A 651 -5.44 3.40 12.32
C ASP A 651 -5.13 1.91 12.51
N GLY A 652 -5.36 1.42 13.73
CA GLY A 652 -4.93 0.10 14.18
C GLY A 652 -5.75 -1.08 13.64
N ASN A 653 -5.93 -1.20 12.32
CA ASN A 653 -6.30 -2.42 11.58
C ASN A 653 -6.30 -2.26 10.02
N SER A 654 -5.79 -1.16 9.45
CA SER A 654 -5.84 -0.92 7.99
C SER A 654 -4.92 -1.86 7.18
N MET A 655 -5.45 -3.01 6.75
CA MET A 655 -4.79 -4.02 5.92
C MET A 655 -4.78 -3.59 4.44
N VAL A 656 -3.77 -2.84 4.00
CA VAL A 656 -3.71 -2.31 2.62
C VAL A 656 -2.97 -3.28 1.69
N SER A 657 -3.72 -4.24 1.14
CA SER A 657 -3.26 -5.05 0.01
C SER A 657 -2.99 -4.16 -1.20
N ALA A 658 -1.71 -3.96 -1.47
CA ALA A 658 -1.16 -3.48 -2.73
C ALA A 658 0.14 -4.26 -2.92
N SER A 659 0.48 -4.63 -4.16
CA SER A 659 1.63 -5.47 -4.47
C SER A 659 2.90 -4.93 -3.79
N MET A 660 3.40 -5.67 -2.81
CA MET A 660 4.55 -5.28 -1.99
C MET A 660 5.82 -5.21 -2.86
N PRO A 661 6.38 -4.02 -3.13
CA PRO A 661 7.67 -3.92 -3.78
C PRO A 661 8.73 -4.22 -2.70
N GLY A 662 9.65 -5.13 -2.98
CA GLY A 662 10.70 -5.53 -2.05
C GLY A 662 11.76 -6.39 -2.74
N THR A 663 12.91 -6.56 -2.10
CA THR A 663 13.96 -7.43 -2.63
C THR A 663 13.52 -8.90 -2.58
N VAL A 664 13.58 -9.60 -3.73
CA VAL A 664 13.25 -11.04 -3.83
C VAL A 664 14.08 -11.84 -2.82
N GLY A 665 13.41 -12.65 -1.99
CA GLY A 665 14.02 -13.38 -0.87
C GLY A 665 13.97 -12.67 0.49
N TYR A 666 13.61 -11.38 0.54
CA TYR A 666 13.40 -10.60 1.77
C TYR A 666 12.04 -9.88 1.80
N MET A 667 11.12 -10.25 0.91
CA MET A 667 9.71 -9.84 1.01
C MET A 667 9.04 -10.59 2.18
N ALA A 668 8.41 -9.84 3.09
CA ALA A 668 7.51 -10.44 4.07
C ALA A 668 6.26 -10.99 3.35
N PRO A 669 5.71 -12.15 3.79
CA PRO A 669 4.45 -12.67 3.26
C PRO A 669 3.29 -11.71 3.58
N GLY A 670 2.26 -11.74 2.74
CA GLY A 670 1.04 -10.99 3.00
C GLY A 670 0.30 -11.53 4.22
N ASN A 671 0.00 -10.65 5.18
CA ASN A 671 -0.96 -10.87 6.28
C ASN A 671 -0.61 -11.90 7.37
N ASN A 672 0.62 -11.87 7.88
CA ASN A 672 0.88 -12.27 9.27
C ASN A 672 1.57 -11.13 10.04
N ARG A 673 1.19 -10.94 11.31
CA ARG A 673 1.67 -9.81 12.13
C ARG A 673 3.04 -10.02 12.77
N ASP A 674 3.54 -11.26 12.77
CA ASP A 674 4.73 -11.65 13.52
C ASP A 674 6.00 -11.80 12.63
N ASP A 675 5.85 -12.01 11.31
CA ASP A 675 6.93 -12.49 10.43
C ASP A 675 8.02 -11.47 10.04
N PHE A 676 7.72 -10.16 10.11
CA PHE A 676 8.67 -9.10 9.71
C PHE A 676 9.96 -9.07 10.54
N ILE A 677 9.89 -9.52 11.78
CA ILE A 677 11.05 -9.60 12.68
C ILE A 677 11.75 -10.97 12.51
N THR A 678 10.99 -12.03 12.24
CA THR A 678 11.47 -13.42 12.11
C THR A 678 12.51 -13.61 11.01
N SER A 679 12.30 -13.03 9.82
CA SER A 679 13.24 -13.15 8.69
C SER A 679 14.63 -12.57 9.01
N LEU A 680 14.68 -11.43 9.71
CA LEU A 680 15.95 -10.84 10.14
C LEU A 680 16.54 -11.54 11.38
N PHE A 681 15.70 -12.04 12.30
CA PHE A 681 16.13 -12.92 13.40
C PHE A 681 16.93 -14.12 12.85
N LEU A 682 16.35 -14.84 11.89
CA LEU A 682 16.98 -15.98 11.22
C LEU A 682 18.29 -15.59 10.51
N CYS A 683 18.31 -14.45 9.83
CA CYS A 683 19.50 -14.02 9.08
C CYS A 683 20.68 -13.54 9.97
N VAL A 684 20.45 -13.28 11.26
CA VAL A 684 21.47 -12.70 12.17
C VAL A 684 21.81 -13.61 13.36
N LEU A 685 20.93 -14.55 13.74
CA LEU A 685 21.21 -15.54 14.79
C LEU A 685 21.79 -16.86 14.24
N CYS A 686 21.63 -17.14 12.94
CA CYS A 686 22.23 -18.29 12.25
C CYS A 686 23.58 -17.96 11.54
#